data_AF-A0A7J5LCK2-F1
#
_entry.id   AF-A0A7J5LCK2-F1
#
_cell.length_a   1.000
_cell.length_b   1.000
_cell.length_c   1.000
_cell.angle_alpha   90.00
_cell.angle_beta   90.00
_cell.angle_gamma   90.00
#
_symmetry.space_group_name_H-M   'P 1'
#
loop_
_entity.id
_entity.type
_entity.pdbx_description
1 polymer ?
#
loop_
_entity_poly.entity_id
_entity_poly.type
_entity_poly.pdbx_seq_one_letter_code
_entity_poly.pdbx_strand_id
1 'polypeptide(L)'
;MKKLICYIAFIAFASFVCAQQKVTIEAPSPDPTLVVRGPEKEIRFVDQPFWEKVSNCLYLFSDAFNSKIQSDRTVYTALQIDKNMRVTAIVNGGVDKNIRPSYTQKLEIAVPAGGFVLLASDDDYTFAGWKKFVAENFRIGDLVKLRIDGEIVSLKQVIAAKEGKTLPTIELKDDYMQTVTGKSVEVKGIVTSYNKKEGHRLFLKQGDSSIVLPVSRNGEFKANLDLKQGTNYFDLLLMQDGVEVGKQSLTFYVKSQQDDQKERVMWVEQFPNAKVLVNREAVSAMIKNVKSADFTAIGLDVKGPEGYVSYRKNDLSHCPYYTATSNPKKKVEDTGFDLLQTVLEEAHAAGIKVYVSFNFFTEGNITTHDSAILGQHKDWEEIVQRPEDKGKLLKITESTRGKEAAEGKLVALAFVNPSNKEVQDYQLLRVEEVLKNYNVDGIVLDRCRYDNLYADFSYASRNAFEDYLAAQGKRLDNFPADAFRIDSLGTMVKGKYFKEWITFRSQIISDFTGRVRNLVDLYKNKKNPNLKMAAYVGSWYEVYYQNGVNWASRSFSYNSRLGFPESVIYGEEYNKTSYLKYLDFLMIGTYYKTAKEVNRYITLGNILTCGECPILGSISLPDLKVPNQGRVLGASLKNSAGLMIFDYCYVDWANFFEQMRIAYSIMNK
;
A
#
# COMPACT_ATOMS: atom_id res chain seq x y z
N MET A 1 -5.26 -14.26 -86.28
CA MET A 1 -4.39 -15.45 -86.08
C MET A 1 -3.78 -15.38 -84.69
N LYS A 2 -3.65 -16.53 -84.02
CA LYS A 2 -3.41 -16.72 -82.59
C LYS A 2 -2.05 -16.19 -82.07
N LYS A 3 -1.98 -16.08 -80.72
CA LYS A 3 -0.82 -16.13 -79.79
C LYS A 3 -0.23 -14.75 -79.40
N LEU A 4 0.18 -14.43 -78.15
CA LEU A 4 0.23 -15.11 -76.84
C LEU A 4 0.89 -14.11 -75.83
N ILE A 5 0.33 -13.99 -74.61
CA ILE A 5 0.95 -13.70 -73.28
C ILE A 5 1.89 -12.48 -73.08
N CYS A 6 1.49 -11.57 -72.17
CA CYS A 6 2.22 -11.24 -70.93
C CYS A 6 1.41 -10.24 -70.06
N TYR A 7 0.72 -10.76 -69.05
CA TYR A 7 0.17 -9.98 -67.93
C TYR A 7 1.25 -9.91 -66.83
N ILE A 8 1.67 -8.70 -66.44
CA ILE A 8 2.34 -8.46 -65.16
C ILE A 8 1.30 -7.80 -64.25
N ALA A 9 0.82 -8.58 -63.28
CA ALA A 9 0.00 -8.11 -62.17
C ALA A 9 0.90 -7.58 -61.06
N PHE A 10 0.86 -6.26 -60.83
CA PHE A 10 1.26 -5.68 -59.55
C PHE A 10 -0.01 -5.48 -58.73
N ILE A 11 -0.44 -6.53 -58.01
CA ILE A 11 -1.37 -6.39 -56.89
C ILE A 11 -0.51 -6.27 -55.65
N ALA A 12 -0.42 -5.07 -55.11
CA ALA A 12 0.08 -4.84 -53.77
C ALA A 12 -0.86 -5.53 -52.76
N PHE A 13 -0.46 -6.73 -52.32
CA PHE A 13 -0.98 -7.31 -51.09
C PHE A 13 -0.48 -6.45 -49.93
N ALA A 14 -1.29 -5.48 -49.50
CA ALA A 14 -1.18 -4.90 -48.18
C ALA A 14 -1.60 -5.99 -47.17
N SER A 15 -0.65 -6.80 -46.73
CA SER A 15 -0.81 -7.70 -45.60
C SER A 15 -1.08 -6.83 -44.36
N PHE A 16 -2.35 -6.67 -43.99
CA PHE A 16 -2.71 -6.26 -42.63
C PHE A 16 -2.24 -7.36 -41.68
N VAL A 17 -1.00 -7.25 -41.20
CA VAL A 17 -0.59 -7.94 -39.98
C VAL A 17 -1.33 -7.24 -38.85
N CYS A 18 -2.50 -7.77 -38.48
CA CYS A 18 -3.12 -7.43 -37.21
C CYS A 18 -2.11 -7.84 -36.13
N ALA A 19 -1.54 -6.86 -35.41
CA ALA A 19 -0.73 -7.16 -34.25
C ALA A 19 -1.57 -8.03 -33.30
N GLN A 20 -1.12 -9.27 -33.06
CA GLN A 20 -1.82 -10.18 -32.18
C GLN A 20 -1.77 -9.60 -30.76
N GLN A 21 -2.94 -9.29 -30.20
CA GLN A 21 -3.05 -8.74 -28.84
C GLN A 21 -2.32 -9.64 -27.85
N LYS A 22 -1.43 -9.06 -27.05
CA LYS A 22 -0.59 -9.82 -26.14
C LYS A 22 -1.33 -10.08 -24.84
N VAL A 23 -1.78 -11.31 -24.65
CA VAL A 23 -2.39 -11.76 -23.39
C VAL A 23 -1.30 -12.20 -22.42
N THR A 24 -1.37 -11.75 -21.17
CA THR A 24 -0.42 -12.15 -20.11
C THR A 24 -1.13 -12.44 -18.79
N ILE A 25 -0.46 -13.17 -17.90
CA ILE A 25 -0.85 -13.33 -16.49
C ILE A 25 0.20 -12.69 -15.60
N GLU A 26 -0.25 -11.87 -14.65
CA GLU A 26 0.55 -11.29 -13.57
C GLU A 26 0.33 -12.12 -12.30
N ALA A 27 1.43 -12.62 -11.73
CA ALA A 27 1.46 -13.22 -10.40
C ALA A 27 1.27 -12.15 -9.31
N PRO A 28 0.98 -12.52 -8.05
CA PRO A 28 1.03 -11.57 -6.96
C PRO A 28 2.39 -10.86 -6.88
N SER A 29 2.40 -9.66 -6.30
CA SER A 29 3.66 -9.03 -5.98
C SER A 29 4.43 -9.88 -4.95
N PRO A 30 5.72 -10.19 -5.19
CA PRO A 30 6.56 -10.89 -4.22
C PRO A 30 6.67 -10.14 -2.88
N ASP A 31 6.54 -8.81 -2.94
CA ASP A 31 6.42 -7.95 -1.77
C ASP A 31 5.55 -6.74 -2.13
N PRO A 32 4.24 -6.78 -1.83
CA PRO A 32 3.32 -5.68 -2.17
C PRO A 32 3.65 -4.38 -1.42
N THR A 33 4.55 -4.41 -0.42
CA THR A 33 5.00 -3.21 0.30
C THR A 33 6.15 -2.47 -0.42
N LEU A 34 6.86 -3.16 -1.33
CA LEU A 34 8.00 -2.60 -2.07
C LEU A 34 7.78 -2.57 -3.59
N VAL A 35 7.02 -3.52 -4.13
CA VAL A 35 6.79 -3.68 -5.55
C VAL A 35 5.28 -3.78 -5.78
N VAL A 36 4.71 -2.91 -6.61
CA VAL A 36 3.26 -2.87 -6.82
C VAL A 36 2.79 -3.95 -7.82
N ARG A 37 3.70 -4.40 -8.71
CA ARG A 37 3.41 -5.40 -9.76
C ARG A 37 4.18 -6.69 -9.54
N GLY A 38 3.50 -7.82 -9.69
CA GLY A 38 4.16 -9.11 -9.70
C GLY A 38 4.79 -9.46 -11.04
N PRO A 39 5.58 -10.55 -11.08
CA PRO A 39 6.10 -11.13 -12.31
C PRO A 39 4.99 -11.45 -13.31
N GLU A 40 5.24 -11.15 -14.59
CA GLU A 40 4.28 -11.32 -15.66
C GLU A 40 4.84 -12.27 -16.74
N LYS A 41 3.98 -13.14 -17.29
CA LYS A 41 4.34 -14.05 -18.38
C LYS A 41 3.19 -14.13 -19.39
N GLU A 42 3.55 -14.29 -20.65
CA GLU A 42 2.60 -14.37 -21.77
C GLU A 42 1.75 -15.64 -21.73
N ILE A 43 0.47 -15.54 -22.08
CA ILE A 43 -0.40 -16.67 -22.36
C ILE A 43 -0.47 -16.82 -23.88
N ARG A 44 0.18 -17.86 -24.41
CA ARG A 44 0.28 -18.04 -25.87
C ARG A 44 -0.99 -18.63 -26.47
N PHE A 45 -1.72 -19.42 -25.69
CA PHE A 45 -2.87 -20.17 -26.18
C PHE A 45 -4.01 -20.13 -25.19
N VAL A 46 -5.21 -19.88 -25.70
CA VAL A 46 -6.46 -19.90 -24.92
C VAL A 46 -7.39 -20.90 -25.58
N ASP A 47 -7.87 -21.89 -24.84
CA ASP A 47 -8.88 -22.87 -25.28
C ASP A 47 -8.52 -23.52 -26.62
N GLN A 48 -7.34 -24.16 -26.66
CA GLN A 48 -6.81 -24.81 -27.86
C GLN A 48 -6.68 -26.32 -27.66
N PRO A 49 -7.21 -27.16 -28.57
CA PRO A 49 -7.22 -28.61 -28.42
C PRO A 49 -5.86 -29.28 -28.65
N PHE A 50 -4.87 -28.56 -29.18
CA PHE A 50 -3.54 -29.10 -29.49
C PHE A 50 -2.51 -28.90 -28.35
N TRP A 51 -2.97 -28.65 -27.13
CA TRP A 51 -2.11 -28.25 -26.02
C TRP A 51 -1.08 -29.31 -25.58
N GLU A 52 -1.30 -30.60 -25.89
CA GLU A 52 -0.29 -31.64 -25.62
C GLU A 52 0.86 -31.67 -26.64
N LYS A 53 0.70 -30.98 -27.79
CA LYS A 53 1.61 -31.05 -28.94
C LYS A 53 2.62 -29.91 -28.98
N VAL A 54 2.38 -28.82 -28.25
CA VAL A 54 3.22 -27.62 -28.27
C VAL A 54 3.78 -27.38 -26.88
N SER A 55 5.06 -27.02 -26.83
CA SER A 55 5.81 -26.79 -25.61
C SER A 55 6.32 -25.35 -25.57
N ASN A 56 6.95 -24.98 -24.46
CA ASN A 56 7.47 -23.65 -24.17
C ASN A 56 6.39 -22.56 -24.25
N CYS A 57 5.32 -22.74 -23.48
CA CYS A 57 4.19 -21.83 -23.43
C CYS A 57 3.34 -21.97 -22.16
N LEU A 58 2.50 -20.95 -21.92
CA LEU A 58 1.32 -21.06 -21.06
C LEU A 58 0.05 -21.24 -21.91
N TYR A 59 -0.82 -22.12 -21.42
CA TYR A 59 -2.20 -22.27 -21.88
C TYR A 59 -3.16 -21.75 -20.81
N LEU A 60 -4.24 -21.15 -21.26
CA LEU A 60 -5.42 -20.88 -20.45
C LEU A 60 -6.58 -21.74 -20.95
N PHE A 61 -7.24 -22.45 -20.04
CA PHE A 61 -8.45 -23.23 -20.31
C PHE A 61 -9.61 -22.69 -19.49
N SER A 62 -10.65 -22.20 -20.16
CA SER A 62 -11.89 -21.75 -19.56
C SER A 62 -12.90 -22.89 -19.41
N ASP A 63 -13.91 -22.67 -18.57
CA ASP A 63 -15.02 -23.61 -18.38
C ASP A 63 -15.86 -23.82 -19.66
N ALA A 64 -15.79 -22.89 -20.61
CA ALA A 64 -16.40 -23.01 -21.93
C ALA A 64 -15.69 -24.05 -22.83
N PHE A 65 -14.41 -24.33 -22.59
CA PHE A 65 -13.65 -25.27 -23.40
C PHE A 65 -13.79 -26.70 -22.91
N ASN A 66 -13.55 -26.93 -21.62
CA ASN A 66 -13.70 -28.23 -21.00
C ASN A 66 -13.91 -28.08 -19.49
N SER A 67 -14.68 -28.99 -18.89
CA SER A 67 -14.89 -29.01 -17.43
C SER A 67 -13.65 -29.49 -16.65
N LYS A 68 -12.69 -30.10 -17.34
CA LYS A 68 -11.47 -30.68 -16.73
C LYS A 68 -10.34 -30.77 -17.75
N ILE A 69 -9.11 -30.56 -17.30
CA ILE A 69 -7.89 -30.81 -18.07
C ILE A 69 -7.17 -32.00 -17.42
N GLN A 70 -6.86 -33.01 -18.23
CA GLN A 70 -6.23 -34.23 -17.75
C GLN A 70 -5.21 -34.79 -18.75
N SER A 71 -4.12 -35.34 -18.22
CA SER A 71 -3.09 -36.07 -18.99
C SER A 71 -2.40 -37.06 -18.06
N ASP A 72 -2.08 -38.25 -18.57
CA ASP A 72 -1.30 -39.25 -17.83
C ASP A 72 0.17 -38.85 -17.61
N ARG A 73 0.61 -37.77 -18.26
CA ARG A 73 1.97 -37.23 -18.10
C ARG A 73 2.08 -36.42 -16.82
N THR A 74 3.20 -36.56 -16.11
CA THR A 74 3.47 -35.83 -14.87
C THR A 74 4.33 -34.58 -15.08
N VAL A 75 4.63 -34.22 -16.33
CA VAL A 75 5.61 -33.19 -16.69
C VAL A 75 5.05 -31.77 -16.72
N TYR A 76 3.77 -31.60 -16.41
CA TYR A 76 3.06 -30.34 -16.46
C TYR A 76 3.01 -29.67 -15.10
N THR A 77 3.01 -28.33 -15.10
CA THR A 77 2.66 -27.51 -13.92
C THR A 77 1.35 -26.77 -14.23
N ALA A 78 0.38 -26.80 -13.32
CA ALA A 78 -0.91 -26.16 -13.54
C ALA A 78 -1.45 -25.42 -12.31
N LEU A 79 -2.26 -24.38 -12.54
CA LEU A 79 -3.03 -23.66 -11.53
C LEU A 79 -4.52 -23.78 -11.82
N GLN A 80 -5.33 -23.99 -10.78
CA GLN A 80 -6.77 -23.76 -10.81
C GLN A 80 -7.04 -22.36 -10.27
N ILE A 81 -7.77 -21.53 -11.01
CA ILE A 81 -8.08 -20.15 -10.65
C ILE A 81 -9.59 -19.94 -10.70
N ASP A 82 -10.18 -19.48 -9.61
CA ASP A 82 -11.64 -19.29 -9.51
C ASP A 82 -12.14 -18.02 -10.22
N LYS A 83 -13.47 -17.82 -10.21
CA LYS A 83 -14.13 -16.63 -10.79
C LYS A 83 -13.71 -15.29 -10.18
N ASN A 84 -13.07 -15.31 -9.01
CA ASN A 84 -12.57 -14.13 -8.32
C ASN A 84 -11.06 -13.94 -8.53
N MET A 85 -10.48 -14.64 -9.51
CA MET A 85 -9.05 -14.61 -9.84
C MET A 85 -8.15 -15.14 -8.72
N ARG A 86 -8.69 -16.01 -7.84
CA ARG A 86 -7.93 -16.61 -6.74
C ARG A 86 -7.43 -18.00 -7.11
N VAL A 87 -6.16 -18.28 -6.86
CA VAL A 87 -5.58 -19.64 -7.02
C VAL A 87 -6.18 -20.57 -5.97
N THR A 88 -6.83 -21.65 -6.40
CA THR A 88 -7.50 -22.61 -5.50
C THR A 88 -6.81 -23.97 -5.45
N ALA A 89 -6.03 -24.33 -6.48
CA ALA A 89 -5.25 -25.56 -6.51
C ALA A 89 -4.02 -25.42 -7.42
N ILE A 90 -3.01 -26.25 -7.18
CA ILE A 90 -1.76 -26.29 -7.95
C ILE A 90 -1.36 -27.75 -8.21
N VAL A 91 -0.93 -28.06 -9.44
CA VAL A 91 -0.35 -29.36 -9.83
C VAL A 91 1.12 -29.16 -10.16
N ASN A 92 2.01 -29.97 -9.55
CA ASN A 92 3.47 -29.90 -9.71
C ASN A 92 4.04 -28.46 -9.72
N GLY A 93 3.68 -27.64 -8.73
CA GLY A 93 4.10 -26.25 -8.60
C GLY A 93 4.00 -25.76 -7.15
N GLY A 94 4.01 -24.44 -6.94
CA GLY A 94 3.95 -23.84 -5.60
C GLY A 94 5.22 -24.05 -4.78
N VAL A 95 6.37 -24.12 -5.45
CA VAL A 95 7.69 -24.37 -4.85
C VAL A 95 8.44 -23.07 -4.63
N ASP A 96 9.43 -23.10 -3.76
CA ASP A 96 10.28 -21.93 -3.50
C ASP A 96 11.17 -21.56 -4.70
N LYS A 97 11.63 -20.32 -4.72
CA LYS A 97 12.46 -19.78 -5.80
C LYS A 97 13.71 -20.65 -6.02
N ASN A 98 13.99 -20.96 -7.27
CA ASN A 98 15.07 -21.85 -7.72
C ASN A 98 14.91 -23.33 -7.32
N ILE A 99 13.74 -23.74 -6.84
CA ILE A 99 13.42 -25.16 -6.61
C ILE A 99 12.65 -25.70 -7.81
N ARG A 100 13.00 -26.91 -8.25
CA ARG A 100 12.27 -27.62 -9.31
C ARG A 100 11.23 -28.58 -8.70
N PRO A 101 9.97 -28.59 -9.18
CA PRO A 101 8.99 -29.58 -8.76
C PRO A 101 9.46 -31.02 -8.99
N SER A 102 8.99 -31.96 -8.17
CA SER A 102 9.32 -33.38 -8.31
C SER A 102 8.60 -34.08 -9.47
N TYR A 103 7.58 -33.43 -10.07
CA TYR A 103 6.81 -33.94 -11.22
C TYR A 103 6.27 -35.36 -11.01
N THR A 104 5.64 -35.58 -9.85
CA THR A 104 5.09 -36.89 -9.44
C THR A 104 3.59 -36.99 -9.67
N GLN A 105 2.88 -35.86 -9.77
CA GLN A 105 1.43 -35.84 -9.97
C GLN A 105 1.10 -35.87 -11.46
N LYS A 106 0.17 -36.74 -11.86
CA LYS A 106 -0.46 -36.66 -13.18
C LYS A 106 -1.26 -35.36 -13.28
N LEU A 107 -1.43 -34.85 -14.49
CA LEU A 107 -2.30 -33.69 -14.70
C LEU A 107 -3.75 -34.15 -14.55
N GLU A 108 -4.40 -33.70 -13.49
CA GLU A 108 -5.83 -33.93 -13.28
C GLU A 108 -6.42 -32.75 -12.51
N ILE A 109 -7.05 -31.81 -13.23
CA ILE A 109 -7.50 -30.54 -12.64
C ILE A 109 -8.83 -30.11 -13.24
N ALA A 110 -9.82 -29.84 -12.39
CA ALA A 110 -11.12 -29.34 -12.82
C ALA A 110 -11.01 -27.86 -13.23
N VAL A 111 -11.77 -27.46 -14.25
CA VAL A 111 -11.91 -26.06 -14.61
C VAL A 111 -13.12 -25.48 -13.88
N PRO A 112 -12.94 -24.51 -12.96
CA PRO A 112 -14.01 -24.01 -12.13
C PRO A 112 -14.96 -23.10 -12.93
N ALA A 113 -16.25 -23.12 -12.60
CA ALA A 113 -17.24 -22.27 -13.24
C ALA A 113 -16.90 -20.78 -13.10
N GLY A 114 -16.85 -20.07 -14.23
CA GLY A 114 -16.44 -18.66 -14.34
C GLY A 114 -14.94 -18.40 -14.07
N GLY A 115 -14.14 -19.44 -13.85
CA GLY A 115 -12.70 -19.37 -13.69
C GLY A 115 -11.97 -20.12 -14.80
N PHE A 116 -10.70 -20.46 -14.57
CA PHE A 116 -9.85 -21.08 -15.58
C PHE A 116 -8.74 -21.94 -14.98
N VAL A 117 -8.14 -22.79 -15.83
CA VAL A 117 -6.89 -23.49 -15.55
C VAL A 117 -5.77 -22.83 -16.36
N LEU A 118 -4.67 -22.50 -15.69
CA LEU A 118 -3.43 -22.10 -16.34
C LEU A 118 -2.48 -23.30 -16.37
N LEU A 119 -2.06 -23.73 -17.55
CA LEU A 119 -1.15 -24.87 -17.72
C LEU A 119 0.17 -24.41 -18.33
N ALA A 120 1.28 -24.76 -17.72
CA ALA A 120 2.61 -24.55 -18.26
C ALA A 120 3.18 -25.85 -18.84
N SER A 121 3.73 -25.73 -20.05
CA SER A 121 4.57 -26.76 -20.67
C SER A 121 5.86 -26.13 -21.13
N ASP A 122 6.98 -26.76 -20.81
CA ASP A 122 8.28 -26.47 -21.41
C ASP A 122 9.16 -27.72 -21.50
N ASP A 123 10.08 -27.66 -22.45
CA ASP A 123 11.08 -28.69 -22.69
C ASP A 123 12.23 -28.58 -21.68
N ASP A 124 12.49 -27.35 -21.19
CA ASP A 124 13.51 -27.06 -20.19
C ASP A 124 13.00 -26.10 -19.11
N TYR A 125 12.98 -26.60 -17.86
CA TYR A 125 12.50 -25.87 -16.70
C TYR A 125 13.32 -24.60 -16.41
N THR A 126 14.63 -24.64 -16.62
CA THR A 126 15.55 -23.56 -16.24
C THR A 126 15.61 -22.48 -17.30
N PHE A 127 15.76 -22.87 -18.56
CA PHE A 127 16.06 -21.95 -19.66
C PHE A 127 14.80 -21.45 -20.37
N ALA A 128 13.82 -22.31 -20.64
CA ALA A 128 12.55 -21.85 -21.22
C ALA A 128 11.66 -21.21 -20.13
N GLY A 129 11.69 -21.78 -18.92
CA GLY A 129 11.21 -21.13 -17.70
C GLY A 129 9.72 -20.81 -17.68
N TRP A 130 8.89 -21.64 -18.33
CA TRP A 130 7.43 -21.51 -18.33
C TRP A 130 6.83 -22.23 -17.12
N LYS A 131 7.22 -23.49 -16.91
CA LYS A 131 6.91 -24.24 -15.70
C LYS A 131 7.54 -23.60 -14.48
N LYS A 132 8.79 -23.08 -14.58
CA LYS A 132 9.44 -22.33 -13.50
C LYS A 132 8.66 -21.10 -13.08
N PHE A 133 8.16 -20.32 -14.05
CA PHE A 133 7.33 -19.15 -13.75
C PHE A 133 6.09 -19.54 -12.93
N VAL A 134 5.33 -20.55 -13.38
CA VAL A 134 4.12 -20.98 -12.66
C VAL A 134 4.44 -21.63 -11.32
N ALA A 135 5.51 -22.43 -11.26
CA ALA A 135 5.88 -23.16 -10.06
C ALA A 135 6.37 -22.23 -8.94
N GLU A 136 7.12 -21.17 -9.26
CA GLU A 136 7.76 -20.33 -8.24
C GLU A 136 6.92 -19.14 -7.79
N ASN A 137 6.07 -18.58 -8.66
CA ASN A 137 5.42 -17.28 -8.42
C ASN A 137 3.99 -17.33 -7.89
N PHE A 138 3.42 -18.53 -7.68
CA PHE A 138 2.03 -18.69 -7.25
C PHE A 138 1.92 -19.64 -6.05
N ARG A 139 0.97 -19.35 -5.16
CA ARG A 139 0.58 -20.11 -3.98
C ARG A 139 -0.95 -20.20 -3.91
N ILE A 140 -1.47 -21.19 -3.19
CA ILE A 140 -2.92 -21.31 -2.97
C ILE A 140 -3.39 -20.07 -2.18
N GLY A 141 -4.45 -19.43 -2.63
CA GLY A 141 -5.02 -18.22 -2.06
C GLY A 141 -4.59 -16.91 -2.74
N ASP A 142 -3.59 -16.98 -3.62
CA ASP A 142 -3.06 -15.83 -4.36
C ASP A 142 -4.10 -15.23 -5.32
N LEU A 143 -4.12 -13.89 -5.41
CA LEU A 143 -4.89 -13.17 -6.43
C LEU A 143 -4.01 -12.91 -7.65
N VAL A 144 -4.49 -13.33 -8.83
CA VAL A 144 -3.81 -13.14 -10.11
C VAL A 144 -4.51 -12.07 -10.94
N LYS A 145 -3.83 -11.51 -11.94
CA LYS A 145 -4.44 -10.60 -12.92
C LYS A 145 -4.18 -11.10 -14.33
N LEU A 146 -5.20 -11.08 -15.18
CA LEU A 146 -5.03 -11.23 -16.62
C LEU A 146 -4.82 -9.85 -17.23
N ARG A 147 -3.99 -9.76 -18.26
CA ARG A 147 -3.79 -8.52 -19.00
C ARG A 147 -3.84 -8.72 -20.50
N ILE A 148 -4.31 -7.69 -21.21
CA ILE A 148 -4.17 -7.54 -22.65
C ILE A 148 -3.39 -6.25 -22.88
N ASP A 149 -2.26 -6.35 -23.58
CA ASP A 149 -1.39 -5.23 -23.92
C ASP A 149 -1.01 -4.35 -22.70
N GLY A 150 -0.90 -5.00 -21.54
CA GLY A 150 -0.52 -4.38 -20.28
C GLY A 150 -1.68 -3.91 -19.39
N GLU A 151 -2.92 -3.91 -19.87
CA GLU A 151 -4.10 -3.50 -19.09
C GLU A 151 -4.80 -4.67 -18.40
N ILE A 152 -5.28 -4.50 -17.16
CA ILE A 152 -5.97 -5.58 -16.43
C ILE A 152 -7.32 -5.85 -17.10
N VAL A 153 -7.59 -7.12 -17.41
CA VAL A 153 -8.82 -7.57 -18.04
C VAL A 153 -9.44 -8.76 -17.32
N SER A 154 -10.72 -8.99 -17.55
CA SER A 154 -11.44 -10.19 -17.12
C SER A 154 -11.16 -11.39 -18.02
N LEU A 155 -11.43 -12.60 -17.52
CA LEU A 155 -11.38 -13.82 -18.32
C LEU A 155 -12.28 -13.74 -19.57
N LYS A 156 -13.47 -13.15 -19.45
CA LYS A 156 -14.39 -12.96 -20.59
C LYS A 156 -13.76 -12.12 -21.70
N GLN A 157 -13.04 -11.04 -21.34
CA GLN A 157 -12.33 -10.21 -22.31
C GLN A 157 -11.18 -10.96 -22.98
N VAL A 158 -10.46 -11.81 -22.24
CA VAL A 158 -9.42 -12.69 -22.83
C VAL A 158 -10.02 -13.67 -23.85
N ILE A 159 -11.13 -14.33 -23.51
CA ILE A 159 -11.81 -15.28 -24.42
C ILE A 159 -12.30 -14.56 -25.67
N ALA A 160 -12.94 -13.40 -25.51
CA ALA A 160 -13.45 -12.64 -26.65
C ALA A 160 -12.34 -12.12 -27.57
N ALA A 161 -11.26 -11.57 -27.00
CA ALA A 161 -10.10 -11.10 -27.76
C ALA A 161 -9.51 -12.22 -28.63
N LYS A 162 -9.42 -13.45 -28.10
CA LYS A 162 -8.98 -14.64 -28.86
C LYS A 162 -9.92 -14.98 -30.02
N GLU A 163 -11.22 -14.78 -29.86
CA GLU A 163 -12.20 -14.98 -30.95
C GLU A 163 -12.23 -13.83 -31.97
N GLY A 164 -11.34 -12.84 -31.86
CA GLY A 164 -11.37 -11.63 -32.67
C GLY A 164 -12.57 -10.73 -32.35
N LYS A 165 -13.27 -11.00 -31.24
CA LYS A 165 -14.41 -10.21 -30.77
C LYS A 165 -13.91 -9.15 -29.80
N THR A 166 -14.30 -7.91 -30.03
CA THR A 166 -14.12 -6.85 -29.04
C THR A 166 -15.38 -6.78 -28.19
N LEU A 167 -15.30 -7.18 -26.93
CA LEU A 167 -16.42 -6.96 -26.00
C LEU A 167 -16.56 -5.47 -25.72
N PRO A 168 -17.79 -4.96 -25.60
CA PRO A 168 -17.97 -3.58 -25.26
C PRO A 168 -17.54 -3.33 -23.81
N THR A 169 -16.70 -2.32 -23.61
CA THR A 169 -16.18 -1.92 -22.31
C THR A 169 -16.57 -0.49 -22.00
N ILE A 170 -16.64 -0.14 -20.72
CA ILE A 170 -16.89 1.22 -20.28
C ILE A 170 -15.54 1.88 -20.01
N GLU A 171 -15.21 2.92 -20.75
CA GLU A 171 -14.00 3.72 -20.57
C GLU A 171 -14.39 5.12 -20.09
N LEU A 172 -13.86 5.54 -18.95
CA LEU A 172 -14.11 6.87 -18.40
C LEU A 172 -13.12 7.89 -18.96
N LYS A 173 -13.57 9.12 -19.18
CA LYS A 173 -12.68 10.25 -19.52
C LYS A 173 -11.87 10.70 -18.29
N ASP A 174 -12.47 10.62 -17.11
CA ASP A 174 -11.85 11.00 -15.84
C ASP A 174 -11.66 9.79 -14.89
N ASP A 175 -10.96 9.99 -13.78
CA ASP A 175 -10.71 8.90 -12.82
C ASP A 175 -12.00 8.43 -12.14
N TYR A 176 -12.11 7.12 -11.90
CA TYR A 176 -13.30 6.54 -11.26
C TYR A 176 -13.43 6.84 -9.76
N MET A 177 -12.37 7.33 -9.13
CA MET A 177 -12.34 7.68 -7.71
C MET A 177 -11.81 9.11 -7.55
N GLN A 178 -12.64 10.02 -7.02
CA GLN A 178 -12.30 11.44 -6.97
C GLN A 178 -12.76 12.12 -5.67
N THR A 179 -11.99 13.10 -5.22
CA THR A 179 -12.43 14.09 -4.24
C THR A 179 -13.02 15.29 -5.00
N VAL A 180 -14.20 15.73 -4.60
CA VAL A 180 -14.90 16.87 -5.19
C VAL A 180 -15.41 17.82 -4.10
N THR A 181 -15.70 19.07 -4.47
CA THR A 181 -16.25 20.09 -3.55
C THR A 181 -17.69 20.50 -3.91
N GLY A 182 -18.18 20.07 -5.07
CA GLY A 182 -19.53 20.37 -5.57
C GLY A 182 -20.58 19.35 -5.13
N LYS A 183 -21.86 19.77 -5.20
CA LYS A 183 -23.03 18.90 -4.97
C LYS A 183 -23.38 18.01 -6.16
N SER A 184 -22.67 18.16 -7.27
CA SER A 184 -22.86 17.35 -8.47
C SER A 184 -21.55 17.17 -9.22
N VAL A 185 -21.43 16.10 -9.97
CA VAL A 185 -20.30 15.84 -10.88
C VAL A 185 -20.82 15.34 -12.22
N GLU A 186 -20.23 15.82 -13.31
CA GLU A 186 -20.49 15.29 -14.64
C GLU A 186 -19.50 14.17 -14.93
N VAL A 187 -20.00 12.96 -15.15
CA VAL A 187 -19.21 11.79 -15.56
C VAL A 187 -19.36 11.59 -17.05
N LYS A 188 -18.25 11.43 -17.76
CA LYS A 188 -18.21 11.18 -19.20
C LYS A 188 -17.38 9.96 -19.51
N GLY A 189 -17.72 9.29 -20.60
CA GLY A 189 -16.96 8.15 -21.08
C GLY A 189 -17.39 7.69 -22.46
N ILE A 190 -16.83 6.56 -22.85
CA ILE A 190 -17.11 5.85 -24.10
C ILE A 190 -17.44 4.40 -23.73
N VAL A 191 -18.49 3.86 -24.32
CA VAL A 191 -18.70 2.42 -24.40
C VAL A 191 -18.05 1.95 -25.71
N THR A 192 -16.93 1.24 -25.62
CA THR A 192 -16.25 0.71 -26.80
C THR A 192 -17.14 -0.32 -27.49
N SER A 193 -17.01 -0.46 -28.82
CA SER A 193 -17.82 -1.41 -29.61
C SER A 193 -19.33 -1.35 -29.35
N TYR A 194 -19.84 -0.17 -28.97
CA TYR A 194 -21.25 0.00 -28.64
C TYR A 194 -22.14 -0.18 -29.86
N ASN A 195 -23.08 -1.12 -29.78
CA ASN A 195 -24.08 -1.34 -30.81
C ASN A 195 -25.48 -1.50 -30.19
N LYS A 196 -26.31 -0.46 -30.33
CA LYS A 196 -27.69 -0.47 -29.84
C LYS A 196 -28.55 -1.58 -30.49
N LYS A 197 -28.25 -1.99 -31.73
CA LYS A 197 -28.99 -3.06 -32.42
C LYS A 197 -28.67 -4.44 -31.86
N GLU A 198 -27.50 -4.61 -31.25
CA GLU A 198 -27.09 -5.84 -30.53
C GLU A 198 -27.57 -5.84 -29.07
N GLY A 199 -28.52 -4.97 -28.71
CA GLY A 199 -29.14 -4.97 -27.38
C GLY A 199 -28.35 -4.21 -26.31
N HIS A 200 -27.25 -3.54 -26.66
CA HIS A 200 -26.44 -2.79 -25.70
C HIS A 200 -27.22 -1.63 -25.06
N ARG A 201 -27.19 -1.56 -23.73
CA ARG A 201 -27.76 -0.48 -22.92
C ARG A 201 -26.86 -0.20 -21.73
N LEU A 202 -26.54 1.08 -21.51
CA LEU A 202 -25.78 1.53 -20.35
C LEU A 202 -26.76 1.99 -19.26
N PHE A 203 -26.55 1.54 -18.04
CA PHE A 203 -27.32 1.94 -16.87
C PHE A 203 -26.42 2.61 -15.85
N LEU A 204 -26.92 3.66 -15.21
CA LEU A 204 -26.35 4.21 -13.98
C LEU A 204 -27.14 3.66 -12.80
N LYS A 205 -26.45 3.09 -11.83
CA LYS A 205 -27.03 2.55 -10.59
C LYS A 205 -26.49 3.30 -9.37
N GLN A 206 -27.39 3.66 -8.47
CA GLN A 206 -27.10 4.23 -7.15
C GLN A 206 -28.04 3.61 -6.11
N GLY A 207 -27.48 2.83 -5.18
CA GLY A 207 -28.31 2.01 -4.28
C GLY A 207 -29.21 1.07 -5.10
N ASP A 208 -30.52 1.13 -4.83
CA ASP A 208 -31.55 0.35 -5.54
C ASP A 208 -32.08 1.04 -6.81
N SER A 209 -31.77 2.34 -6.98
CA SER A 209 -32.17 3.10 -8.15
C SER A 209 -31.29 2.77 -9.35
N SER A 210 -31.90 2.58 -10.51
CA SER A 210 -31.19 2.41 -11.78
C SER A 210 -31.88 3.18 -12.90
N ILE A 211 -31.11 3.92 -13.69
CA ILE A 211 -31.60 4.67 -14.84
C ILE A 211 -30.82 4.30 -16.09
N VAL A 212 -31.48 4.28 -17.25
CA VAL A 212 -30.83 4.08 -18.54
C VAL A 212 -30.13 5.38 -18.94
N LEU A 213 -28.84 5.31 -19.26
CA LEU A 213 -28.08 6.43 -19.78
C LEU A 213 -28.16 6.47 -21.32
N PRO A 214 -28.34 7.65 -21.92
CA PRO A 214 -28.22 7.80 -23.36
C PRO A 214 -26.77 7.61 -23.78
N VAL A 215 -26.57 6.74 -24.77
CA VAL A 215 -25.28 6.50 -25.42
C VAL A 215 -25.41 6.83 -26.90
N SER A 216 -24.50 7.66 -27.41
CA SER A 216 -24.48 8.09 -28.81
C SER A 216 -24.06 6.95 -29.76
N ARG A 217 -24.11 7.20 -31.08
CA ARG A 217 -23.69 6.21 -32.08
C ARG A 217 -22.20 5.85 -32.01
N ASN A 218 -21.35 6.77 -31.55
CA ASN A 218 -19.92 6.57 -31.32
C ASN A 218 -19.62 6.04 -29.90
N GLY A 219 -20.63 5.62 -29.13
CA GLY A 219 -20.44 5.05 -27.80
C GLY A 219 -20.27 6.08 -26.68
N GLU A 220 -20.28 7.38 -26.96
CA GLU A 220 -20.13 8.40 -25.94
C GLU A 220 -21.35 8.49 -25.02
N PHE A 221 -21.09 8.65 -23.72
CA PHE A 221 -22.12 8.91 -22.73
C PHE A 221 -21.70 10.05 -21.80
N LYS A 222 -22.71 10.65 -21.18
CA LYS A 222 -22.55 11.60 -20.08
C LYS A 222 -23.64 11.39 -19.04
N ALA A 223 -23.31 11.59 -17.78
CA ALA A 223 -24.23 11.52 -16.66
C ALA A 223 -23.91 12.62 -15.65
N ASN A 224 -24.92 13.40 -15.25
CA ASN A 224 -24.79 14.31 -14.11
C ASN A 224 -25.24 13.56 -12.87
N LEU A 225 -24.34 13.43 -11.90
CA LEU A 225 -24.58 12.72 -10.65
C LEU A 225 -24.79 13.74 -9.54
N ASP A 226 -25.90 13.63 -8.83
CA ASP A 226 -26.11 14.37 -7.58
C ASP A 226 -25.36 13.68 -6.44
N LEU A 227 -24.62 14.46 -5.68
CA LEU A 227 -23.75 13.99 -4.62
C LEU A 227 -24.21 14.52 -3.26
N LYS A 228 -24.18 13.65 -2.26
CA LYS A 228 -24.36 13.99 -0.85
C LYS A 228 -23.00 14.25 -0.20
N GLN A 229 -22.99 14.99 0.91
CA GLN A 229 -21.78 15.17 1.71
C GLN A 229 -21.16 13.81 2.08
N GLY A 230 -19.83 13.71 2.02
CA GLY A 230 -19.12 12.45 2.27
C GLY A 230 -19.06 11.53 1.04
N THR A 231 -19.02 10.22 1.27
CA THR A 231 -18.75 9.23 0.21
C THR A 231 -20.01 8.82 -0.55
N ASN A 232 -19.94 8.86 -1.88
CA ASN A 232 -21.00 8.47 -2.80
C ASN A 232 -20.51 7.35 -3.72
N TYR A 233 -21.34 6.32 -3.89
CA TYR A 233 -21.03 5.14 -4.70
C TYR A 233 -22.04 5.00 -5.84
N PHE A 234 -21.52 4.75 -7.04
CA PHE A 234 -22.32 4.48 -8.24
C PHE A 234 -21.74 3.30 -9.00
N ASP A 235 -22.55 2.65 -9.82
CA ASP A 235 -22.09 1.71 -10.84
C ASP A 235 -22.63 2.12 -12.21
N LEU A 236 -21.77 2.07 -13.22
CA LEU A 236 -22.18 2.00 -14.61
C LEU A 236 -22.27 0.52 -14.99
N LEU A 237 -23.43 0.06 -15.40
CA LEU A 237 -23.69 -1.32 -15.82
C LEU A 237 -23.99 -1.33 -17.31
N LEU A 238 -23.16 -2.01 -18.08
CA LEU A 238 -23.41 -2.26 -19.48
C LEU A 238 -24.12 -3.60 -19.62
N MET A 239 -25.32 -3.56 -20.18
CA MET A 239 -26.17 -4.72 -20.40
C MET A 239 -26.26 -5.02 -21.88
N GLN A 240 -26.30 -6.30 -22.25
CA GLN A 240 -26.63 -6.80 -23.57
C GLN A 240 -27.79 -7.78 -23.43
N ASP A 241 -28.94 -7.47 -24.03
CA ASP A 241 -30.15 -8.30 -23.97
C ASP A 241 -30.55 -8.75 -22.54
N GLY A 242 -30.33 -7.86 -21.56
CA GLY A 242 -30.64 -8.12 -20.15
C GLY A 242 -29.55 -8.81 -19.34
N VAL A 243 -28.41 -9.16 -19.96
CA VAL A 243 -27.24 -9.75 -19.29
C VAL A 243 -26.16 -8.69 -19.06
N GLU A 244 -25.56 -8.66 -17.86
CA GLU A 244 -24.41 -7.78 -17.57
C GLU A 244 -23.19 -8.24 -18.35
N VAL A 245 -22.71 -7.36 -19.24
CA VAL A 245 -21.51 -7.59 -20.07
C VAL A 245 -20.35 -6.67 -19.70
N GLY A 246 -20.60 -5.61 -18.92
CA GLY A 246 -19.56 -4.74 -18.40
C GLY A 246 -20.02 -3.97 -17.16
N LYS A 247 -19.06 -3.63 -16.29
CA LYS A 247 -19.32 -2.85 -15.08
C LYS A 247 -18.15 -1.92 -14.78
N GLN A 248 -18.47 -0.67 -14.43
CA GLN A 248 -17.50 0.30 -13.94
C GLN A 248 -18.05 0.99 -12.69
N SER A 249 -17.43 0.73 -11.54
CA SER A 249 -17.78 1.40 -10.28
C SER A 249 -17.15 2.79 -10.21
N LEU A 250 -17.90 3.74 -9.65
CA LEU A 250 -17.49 5.12 -9.43
C LEU A 250 -17.60 5.45 -7.95
N THR A 251 -16.64 6.19 -7.43
CA THR A 251 -16.60 6.63 -6.03
C THR A 251 -16.25 8.11 -5.95
N PHE A 252 -17.11 8.91 -5.35
CA PHE A 252 -16.88 10.34 -5.17
C PHE A 252 -16.92 10.68 -3.69
N TYR A 253 -15.88 11.34 -3.20
CA TYR A 253 -15.87 11.92 -1.87
C TYR A 253 -16.14 13.42 -1.97
N VAL A 254 -17.28 13.86 -1.44
CA VAL A 254 -17.61 15.29 -1.33
C VAL A 254 -16.95 15.83 -0.07
N LYS A 255 -15.89 16.62 -0.26
CA LYS A 255 -15.19 17.33 0.82
C LYS A 255 -16.01 18.56 1.22
N SER A 256 -16.20 18.76 2.52
CA SER A 256 -16.74 20.01 3.04
C SER A 256 -15.78 21.15 2.72
N GLN A 257 -16.28 22.33 2.37
CA GLN A 257 -15.42 23.52 2.32
C GLN A 257 -14.82 23.71 3.72
N GLN A 258 -13.51 23.54 3.83
CA GLN A 258 -12.74 23.72 5.06
C GLN A 258 -11.85 24.96 4.90
N ASP A 259 -11.53 25.58 6.02
CA ASP A 259 -10.72 26.81 6.12
C ASP A 259 -9.38 26.69 5.37
N ASP A 260 -8.95 27.80 4.75
CA ASP A 260 -7.84 27.89 3.79
C ASP A 260 -6.43 27.76 4.39
N GLN A 261 -6.27 27.55 5.70
CA GLN A 261 -4.94 27.42 6.31
C GLN A 261 -4.37 26.01 6.12
N LYS A 262 -3.64 25.83 5.02
CA LYS A 262 -2.93 24.59 4.71
C LYS A 262 -1.63 24.46 5.51
N GLU A 263 -1.55 23.44 6.36
CA GLU A 263 -0.29 23.03 7.00
C GLU A 263 0.68 22.51 5.92
N ARG A 264 1.90 23.05 5.92
CA ARG A 264 2.98 22.64 5.03
C ARG A 264 4.17 22.28 5.91
N VAL A 265 4.47 20.99 5.96
CA VAL A 265 5.48 20.41 6.85
C VAL A 265 6.72 20.01 6.04
N MET A 266 7.89 20.52 6.40
CA MET A 266 9.17 19.98 5.94
C MET A 266 9.63 18.91 6.92
N TRP A 267 9.76 17.66 6.47
CA TRP A 267 10.29 16.58 7.31
C TRP A 267 11.82 16.62 7.35
N VAL A 268 12.36 16.36 8.54
CA VAL A 268 13.80 16.36 8.84
C VAL A 268 14.10 15.08 9.63
N GLU A 269 14.46 14.01 8.90
CA GLU A 269 14.89 12.73 9.48
C GLU A 269 16.21 12.92 10.24
N GLN A 270 16.33 12.24 11.38
CA GLN A 270 17.42 12.47 12.32
C GLN A 270 18.80 12.30 11.67
N PHE A 271 19.15 11.11 11.20
CA PHE A 271 20.54 10.81 10.80
C PHE A 271 20.99 11.39 9.46
N PRO A 272 20.18 11.39 8.38
CA PRO A 272 20.57 12.05 7.13
C PRO A 272 20.91 13.53 7.35
N ASN A 273 20.20 14.20 8.26
CA ASN A 273 20.35 15.62 8.53
C ASN A 273 21.33 15.94 9.67
N ALA A 274 21.51 15.04 10.66
CA ALA A 274 22.39 15.25 11.81
C ALA A 274 23.87 15.48 11.44
N LYS A 275 24.31 15.06 10.25
CA LYS A 275 25.65 15.33 9.72
C LYS A 275 25.84 16.77 9.23
N VAL A 276 24.75 17.44 8.92
CA VAL A 276 24.74 18.80 8.37
C VAL A 276 24.30 19.80 9.44
N LEU A 277 23.29 19.45 10.23
CA LEU A 277 22.72 20.26 11.30
C LEU A 277 23.53 20.11 12.60
N VAL A 278 24.80 20.50 12.56
CA VAL A 278 25.77 20.30 13.66
C VAL A 278 26.00 21.54 14.52
N ASN A 279 25.48 22.69 14.11
CA ASN A 279 25.59 23.97 14.81
C ASN A 279 24.40 24.89 14.49
N ARG A 280 24.32 26.03 15.18
CA ARG A 280 23.23 27.00 15.03
C ARG A 280 23.20 27.60 13.63
N GLU A 281 24.34 27.91 13.03
CA GLU A 281 24.42 28.51 11.70
C GLU A 281 23.77 27.63 10.64
N ALA A 282 24.04 26.31 10.68
CA ALA A 282 23.41 25.33 9.79
C ALA A 282 21.89 25.23 10.02
N VAL A 283 21.45 25.27 11.28
CA VAL A 283 20.02 25.27 11.63
C VAL A 283 19.34 26.54 11.13
N SER A 284 19.89 27.73 11.38
CA SER A 284 19.35 29.01 10.89
C SER A 284 19.24 29.03 9.36
N ALA A 285 20.24 28.47 8.65
CA ALA A 285 20.19 28.33 7.20
C ALA A 285 19.04 27.42 6.73
N MET A 286 18.84 26.28 7.38
CA MET A 286 17.69 25.41 7.12
C MET A 286 16.36 26.15 7.33
N ILE A 287 16.18 26.81 8.48
CA ILE A 287 14.95 27.55 8.81
C ILE A 287 14.66 28.63 7.77
N LYS A 288 15.68 29.37 7.32
CA LYS A 288 15.53 30.38 6.26
C LYS A 288 15.03 29.77 4.95
N ASN A 289 15.58 28.64 4.53
CA ASN A 289 15.18 27.96 3.30
C ASN A 289 13.75 27.43 3.41
N VAL A 290 13.42 26.77 4.51
CA VAL A 290 12.07 26.28 4.84
C VAL A 290 11.04 27.42 4.79
N LYS A 291 11.34 28.56 5.43
CA LYS A 291 10.47 29.73 5.40
C LYS A 291 10.28 30.29 3.99
N SER A 292 11.37 30.41 3.23
CA SER A 292 11.35 30.95 1.87
C SER A 292 10.52 30.08 0.92
N ALA A 293 10.45 28.77 1.19
CA ALA A 293 9.63 27.81 0.47
C ALA A 293 8.20 27.67 1.01
N ASP A 294 7.75 28.64 1.80
CA ASP A 294 6.37 28.77 2.28
C ASP A 294 5.92 27.61 3.20
N PHE A 295 6.85 26.88 3.81
CA PHE A 295 6.50 25.91 4.85
C PHE A 295 6.05 26.59 6.14
N THR A 296 5.04 26.03 6.79
CA THR A 296 4.45 26.53 8.05
C THR A 296 5.01 25.80 9.27
N ALA A 297 5.56 24.61 9.07
CA ALA A 297 6.04 23.74 10.13
C ALA A 297 7.23 22.87 9.69
N ILE A 298 7.95 22.38 10.69
CA ILE A 298 8.98 21.33 10.57
C ILE A 298 8.48 20.09 11.30
N GLY A 299 8.65 18.93 10.68
CA GLY A 299 8.56 17.62 11.32
C GLY A 299 9.96 17.11 11.63
N LEU A 300 10.43 17.25 12.87
CA LEU A 300 11.79 16.86 13.25
C LEU A 300 11.79 15.49 13.94
N ASP A 301 12.52 14.51 13.42
CA ASP A 301 12.73 13.25 14.12
C ASP A 301 13.60 13.46 15.38
N VAL A 302 12.94 13.42 16.53
CA VAL A 302 13.59 13.52 17.84
C VAL A 302 14.04 12.18 18.40
N LYS A 303 13.45 11.10 17.89
CA LYS A 303 13.91 9.72 18.06
C LYS A 303 13.92 9.02 16.70
N GLY A 304 15.10 8.67 16.21
CA GLY A 304 15.29 7.91 14.96
C GLY A 304 15.02 6.41 15.13
N PRO A 305 15.06 5.62 14.04
CA PRO A 305 14.74 4.20 14.07
C PRO A 305 15.72 3.34 14.87
N GLU A 306 16.98 3.77 15.02
CA GLU A 306 17.96 3.12 15.89
C GLU A 306 17.76 3.40 17.40
N GLY A 307 16.78 4.25 17.76
CA GLY A 307 16.45 4.55 19.15
C GLY A 307 17.20 5.72 19.77
N TYR A 308 18.18 6.32 19.07
CA TYR A 308 18.90 7.50 19.57
C TYR A 308 18.04 8.77 19.53
N VAL A 309 18.36 9.73 20.41
CA VAL A 309 17.64 11.00 20.50
C VAL A 309 18.44 12.20 19.94
N SER A 310 17.74 13.23 19.47
CA SER A 310 18.33 14.51 19.02
C SER A 310 18.08 15.69 19.97
N TYR A 311 17.87 15.37 21.25
CA TYR A 311 17.69 16.33 22.35
C TYR A 311 18.51 15.90 23.57
N ARG A 312 18.96 16.87 24.39
CA ARG A 312 19.86 16.61 25.54
C ARG A 312 19.16 16.56 26.90
N LYS A 313 18.01 17.20 27.05
CA LYS A 313 17.24 17.25 28.30
C LYS A 313 16.34 16.03 28.40
N ASN A 314 16.93 14.88 28.74
CA ASN A 314 16.31 13.55 28.75
C ASN A 314 16.43 12.85 30.13
N ASP A 315 16.00 13.55 31.17
CA ASP A 315 16.14 13.14 32.57
C ASP A 315 15.26 11.95 32.98
N LEU A 316 14.35 11.49 32.13
CA LEU A 316 13.45 10.37 32.43
C LEU A 316 13.92 9.08 31.75
N SER A 317 14.25 9.14 30.47
CA SER A 317 14.61 7.94 29.68
C SER A 317 16.12 7.66 29.66
N HIS A 318 16.94 8.68 29.93
CA HIS A 318 18.40 8.68 29.80
C HIS A 318 18.89 8.14 28.44
N CYS A 319 18.10 8.34 27.40
CA CYS A 319 18.39 7.76 26.10
C CYS A 319 19.66 8.38 25.48
N PRO A 320 20.59 7.59 24.92
CA PRO A 320 21.77 8.13 24.28
C PRO A 320 21.45 9.13 23.15
N TYR A 321 22.22 10.21 23.07
CA TYR A 321 22.16 11.17 21.97
C TYR A 321 22.70 10.55 20.67
N TYR A 322 22.27 11.01 19.50
CA TYR A 322 22.63 10.38 18.21
C TYR A 322 24.14 10.31 17.91
N THR A 323 24.97 11.15 18.54
CA THR A 323 26.43 11.10 18.45
C THR A 323 27.02 9.81 19.04
N ALA A 324 26.29 9.15 19.94
CA ALA A 324 26.67 7.89 20.56
C ALA A 324 26.53 6.67 19.62
N THR A 325 25.98 6.84 18.41
CA THR A 325 25.88 5.79 17.37
C THR A 325 27.16 4.97 17.24
N SER A 326 27.04 3.64 17.18
CA SER A 326 28.19 2.77 16.89
C SER A 326 28.53 2.74 15.40
N ASN A 327 27.61 3.19 14.53
CA ASN A 327 27.76 3.14 13.09
C ASN A 327 28.78 4.18 12.60
N PRO A 328 29.93 3.75 12.03
CA PRO A 328 30.98 4.68 11.57
C PRO A 328 30.49 5.62 10.48
N LYS A 329 29.52 5.20 9.66
CA LYS A 329 28.93 6.03 8.61
C LYS A 329 28.02 7.12 9.16
N LYS A 330 27.63 7.09 10.44
CA LYS A 330 26.75 8.08 11.10
C LYS A 330 27.47 8.92 12.15
N LYS A 331 28.77 8.72 12.35
CA LYS A 331 29.56 9.45 13.35
C LYS A 331 29.54 10.95 13.09
N VAL A 332 29.23 11.69 14.16
CA VAL A 332 29.29 13.15 14.27
C VAL A 332 29.97 13.44 15.61
N GLU A 333 30.80 14.48 15.66
CA GLU A 333 31.46 14.92 16.89
C GLU A 333 30.43 15.35 17.95
N ASP A 334 30.63 14.93 19.20
CA ASP A 334 29.79 15.37 20.30
C ASP A 334 30.35 16.66 20.91
N THR A 335 29.76 17.78 20.52
CA THR A 335 30.11 19.13 21.01
C THR A 335 29.22 19.60 22.16
N GLY A 336 28.35 18.75 22.70
CA GLY A 336 27.28 19.15 23.62
C GLY A 336 26.11 19.89 22.95
N PHE A 337 26.11 20.01 21.61
CA PHE A 337 25.03 20.62 20.85
C PHE A 337 23.69 19.92 21.09
N ASP A 338 22.63 20.70 21.33
CA ASP A 338 21.24 20.25 21.44
C ASP A 338 20.48 20.69 20.18
N LEU A 339 20.29 19.73 19.26
CA LEU A 339 19.65 19.99 17.97
C LEU A 339 18.20 20.43 18.15
N LEU A 340 17.40 19.73 18.97
CA LEU A 340 16.01 20.09 19.19
C LEU A 340 15.86 21.50 19.80
N GLN A 341 16.65 21.84 20.82
CA GLN A 341 16.59 23.18 21.42
C GLN A 341 16.86 24.26 20.37
N THR A 342 17.90 24.08 19.57
CA THR A 342 18.31 25.06 18.56
C THR A 342 17.28 25.19 17.44
N VAL A 343 16.71 24.08 16.96
CA VAL A 343 15.63 24.11 15.95
C VAL A 343 14.40 24.87 16.46
N LEU A 344 14.00 24.63 17.71
CA LEU A 344 12.86 25.34 18.32
C LEU A 344 13.07 26.85 18.36
N GLU A 345 14.24 27.30 18.86
CA GLU A 345 14.56 28.72 18.97
C GLU A 345 14.55 29.43 17.62
N GLU A 346 15.24 28.85 16.63
CA GLU A 346 15.35 29.44 15.29
C GLU A 346 14.01 29.40 14.53
N ALA A 347 13.27 28.28 14.63
CA ALA A 347 11.97 28.13 13.98
C ALA A 347 10.92 29.09 14.55
N HIS A 348 10.81 29.19 15.88
CA HIS A 348 9.85 30.09 16.52
C HIS A 348 10.16 31.56 16.24
N ALA A 349 11.43 31.95 16.22
CA ALA A 349 11.84 33.29 15.80
C ALA A 349 11.40 33.63 14.36
N ALA A 350 11.30 32.62 13.49
CA ALA A 350 10.80 32.75 12.11
C ALA A 350 9.27 32.52 11.96
N GLY A 351 8.56 32.27 13.07
CA GLY A 351 7.14 31.93 13.08
C GLY A 351 6.82 30.60 12.39
N ILE A 352 7.71 29.61 12.50
CA ILE A 352 7.56 28.24 12.01
C ILE A 352 7.30 27.32 13.21
N LYS A 353 6.30 26.45 13.11
CA LYS A 353 5.98 25.45 14.15
C LYS A 353 6.95 24.27 14.10
N VAL A 354 7.19 23.61 15.21
CA VAL A 354 8.00 22.39 15.31
C VAL A 354 7.17 21.25 15.88
N TYR A 355 6.83 20.30 15.00
CA TYR A 355 6.25 19.02 15.36
C TYR A 355 7.37 18.00 15.51
N VAL A 356 7.49 17.37 16.67
CA VAL A 356 8.55 16.42 16.96
C VAL A 356 8.08 14.99 16.75
N SER A 357 8.81 14.23 15.95
CA SER A 357 8.48 12.87 15.54
C SER A 357 9.27 11.84 16.33
N PHE A 358 8.58 10.79 16.77
CA PHE A 358 9.17 9.65 17.43
C PHE A 358 8.90 8.40 16.61
N ASN A 359 9.96 7.66 16.32
CA ASN A 359 9.89 6.31 15.79
C ASN A 359 9.56 5.31 16.91
N PHE A 360 8.29 5.20 17.30
CA PHE A 360 7.88 4.61 18.58
C PHE A 360 8.38 3.18 18.82
N PHE A 361 8.10 2.24 17.92
CA PHE A 361 8.38 0.82 18.18
C PHE A 361 9.58 0.26 17.42
N THR A 362 10.46 1.13 16.90
CA THR A 362 11.78 0.72 16.41
C THR A 362 12.87 1.18 17.38
N GLU A 363 13.81 0.27 17.72
CA GLU A 363 14.91 0.53 18.66
C GLU A 363 16.27 0.08 18.11
N GLY A 364 16.38 -0.16 16.80
CA GLY A 364 17.62 -0.64 16.22
C GLY A 364 17.58 -0.80 14.71
N ASN A 365 18.76 -0.95 14.14
CA ASN A 365 18.98 -1.25 12.73
C ASN A 365 19.89 -2.47 12.64
N ILE A 366 19.30 -3.61 12.27
CA ILE A 366 19.98 -4.91 12.19
C ILE A 366 21.04 -4.85 11.09
N THR A 367 20.75 -4.15 9.99
CA THR A 367 21.67 -4.02 8.84
C THR A 367 22.94 -3.27 9.19
N THR A 368 22.86 -2.28 10.06
CA THR A 368 24.03 -1.49 10.47
C THR A 368 24.61 -1.88 11.83
N HIS A 369 24.07 -2.93 12.47
CA HIS A 369 24.49 -3.39 13.80
C HIS A 369 24.48 -2.27 14.84
N ASP A 370 23.45 -1.43 14.83
CA ASP A 370 23.38 -0.22 15.65
C ASP A 370 22.03 -0.10 16.37
N SER A 371 22.09 0.28 17.64
CA SER A 371 20.92 0.47 18.50
C SER A 371 21.33 1.29 19.73
N ALA A 372 20.50 2.23 20.15
CA ALA A 372 20.76 3.00 21.36
C ALA A 372 20.62 2.15 22.64
N ILE A 373 19.58 1.32 22.70
CA ILE A 373 19.22 0.61 23.94
C ILE A 373 18.87 -0.88 23.74
N LEU A 374 18.58 -1.33 22.51
CA LEU A 374 18.08 -2.70 22.29
C LEU A 374 19.08 -3.79 22.73
N GLY A 375 20.38 -3.52 22.66
CA GLY A 375 21.41 -4.42 23.17
C GLY A 375 21.28 -4.72 24.68
N GLN A 376 20.69 -3.82 25.45
CA GLN A 376 20.44 -3.95 26.90
C GLN A 376 19.05 -4.56 27.19
N HIS A 377 18.14 -4.52 26.21
CA HIS A 377 16.75 -4.97 26.32
C HIS A 377 16.41 -6.01 25.25
N LYS A 378 17.20 -7.09 25.17
CA LYS A 378 17.03 -8.15 24.16
C LYS A 378 15.71 -8.92 24.27
N ASP A 379 15.02 -8.80 25.40
CA ASP A 379 13.70 -9.35 25.67
C ASP A 379 12.56 -8.49 25.09
N TRP A 380 12.83 -7.22 24.74
CA TRP A 380 11.88 -6.35 24.06
C TRP A 380 11.76 -6.63 22.57
N GLU A 381 12.79 -7.24 21.98
CA GLU A 381 12.87 -7.59 20.56
C GLU A 381 11.68 -8.46 20.13
N GLU A 382 11.15 -8.17 18.94
CA GLU A 382 10.03 -8.93 18.42
C GLU A 382 10.36 -10.42 18.15
N ILE A 383 9.36 -11.27 18.36
CA ILE A 383 9.36 -12.66 17.93
C ILE A 383 8.53 -12.77 16.66
N VAL A 384 9.13 -13.33 15.61
CA VAL A 384 8.55 -13.41 14.27
C VAL A 384 8.26 -14.85 13.86
N GLN A 385 7.22 -15.01 13.03
CA GLN A 385 6.89 -16.27 12.35
C GLN A 385 6.87 -16.04 10.83
N ARG A 386 8.00 -16.27 10.15
CA ARG A 386 8.15 -15.90 8.73
C ARG A 386 8.04 -17.10 7.77
N PRO A 387 7.58 -16.88 6.52
CA PRO A 387 7.58 -17.89 5.45
C PRO A 387 8.91 -18.61 5.25
N GLU A 388 10.01 -17.87 5.17
CA GLU A 388 11.36 -18.40 4.93
C GLU A 388 11.89 -19.27 6.08
N ASP A 389 11.38 -19.07 7.30
CA ASP A 389 11.73 -19.87 8.48
C ASP A 389 10.73 -21.02 8.73
N LYS A 390 9.82 -21.28 7.79
CA LYS A 390 8.81 -22.35 7.85
C LYS A 390 7.98 -22.32 9.15
N GLY A 391 7.67 -21.11 9.61
CA GLY A 391 6.83 -20.89 10.78
C GLY A 391 7.49 -21.11 12.13
N LYS A 392 8.81 -21.24 12.19
CA LYS A 392 9.53 -21.18 13.48
C LYS A 392 9.34 -19.80 14.11
N LEU A 393 9.08 -19.79 15.42
CA LEU A 393 9.08 -18.58 16.23
C LEU A 393 10.51 -18.25 16.61
N LEU A 394 11.04 -17.16 16.06
CA LEU A 394 12.43 -16.73 16.26
C LEU A 394 12.45 -15.24 16.62
N LYS A 395 13.47 -14.80 17.35
CA LYS A 395 13.77 -13.36 17.40
C LYS A 395 14.07 -12.85 16.00
N ILE A 396 13.74 -11.60 15.70
CA ILE A 396 14.01 -11.05 14.37
C ILE A 396 15.50 -11.16 13.99
N THR A 397 16.43 -10.93 14.92
CA THR A 397 17.88 -11.10 14.71
C THR A 397 18.32 -12.55 14.46
N GLU A 398 17.55 -13.53 14.93
CA GLU A 398 17.83 -14.96 14.74
C GLU A 398 17.15 -15.56 13.50
N SER A 399 16.13 -14.86 12.98
CA SER A 399 15.40 -15.22 11.76
C SER A 399 16.30 -15.18 10.51
N THR A 400 15.86 -15.84 9.43
CA THR A 400 16.56 -15.78 8.15
C THR A 400 16.69 -14.33 7.66
N ARG A 401 15.61 -13.52 7.76
CA ARG A 401 15.65 -12.09 7.41
C ARG A 401 16.70 -11.32 8.23
N GLY A 402 16.75 -11.54 9.53
CA GLY A 402 17.70 -10.84 10.41
C GLY A 402 19.14 -11.14 10.07
N LYS A 403 19.45 -12.41 9.79
CA LYS A 403 20.79 -12.84 9.35
C LYS A 403 21.16 -12.24 7.99
N GLU A 404 20.26 -12.24 7.03
CA GLU A 404 20.49 -11.60 5.74
C GLU A 404 20.68 -10.08 5.86
N ALA A 405 19.92 -9.43 6.73
CA ALA A 405 20.08 -8.01 7.03
C ALA A 405 21.45 -7.73 7.65
N ALA A 406 21.86 -8.50 8.65
CA ALA A 406 23.16 -8.41 9.31
C ALA A 406 24.35 -8.57 8.33
N GLU A 407 24.16 -9.35 7.26
CA GLU A 407 25.12 -9.52 6.16
C GLU A 407 25.04 -8.40 5.10
N GLY A 408 24.14 -7.42 5.26
CA GLY A 408 23.96 -6.31 4.34
C GLY A 408 23.19 -6.65 3.06
N LYS A 409 22.54 -7.81 2.97
CA LYS A 409 21.77 -8.24 1.79
C LYS A 409 20.45 -7.49 1.64
N LEU A 410 19.90 -6.99 2.75
CA LEU A 410 18.65 -6.22 2.79
C LEU A 410 18.65 -5.24 3.97
N VAL A 411 17.72 -4.30 3.96
CA VAL A 411 17.50 -3.36 5.07
C VAL A 411 16.46 -3.93 6.03
N ALA A 412 16.81 -4.04 7.32
CA ALA A 412 15.89 -4.39 8.39
C ALA A 412 16.12 -3.54 9.64
N LEU A 413 15.04 -2.96 10.14
CA LEU A 413 14.99 -2.34 11.45
C LEU A 413 14.61 -3.39 12.50
N ALA A 414 15.04 -3.17 13.73
CA ALA A 414 14.63 -3.99 14.86
C ALA A 414 13.45 -3.32 15.56
N PHE A 415 12.29 -4.00 15.51
CA PHE A 415 11.10 -3.57 16.22
C PHE A 415 11.06 -4.19 17.62
N VAL A 416 10.48 -3.43 18.56
CA VAL A 416 10.15 -3.90 19.91
C VAL A 416 8.66 -4.14 20.02
N ASN A 417 8.26 -5.12 20.83
CA ASN A 417 6.87 -5.58 20.89
C ASN A 417 5.91 -4.50 21.47
N PRO A 418 4.94 -3.99 20.70
CA PRO A 418 3.95 -3.03 21.20
C PRO A 418 3.03 -3.57 22.31
N SER A 419 2.86 -4.89 22.45
CA SER A 419 2.08 -5.51 23.53
C SER A 419 2.84 -5.54 24.87
N ASN A 420 4.16 -5.34 24.87
CA ASN A 420 4.95 -5.27 26.10
C ASN A 420 4.72 -3.93 26.81
N LYS A 421 4.23 -3.96 28.06
CA LYS A 421 3.93 -2.75 28.83
C LYS A 421 5.17 -1.96 29.23
N GLU A 422 6.30 -2.61 29.51
CA GLU A 422 7.55 -1.91 29.80
C GLU A 422 8.04 -1.13 28.58
N VAL A 423 7.91 -1.70 27.39
CA VAL A 423 8.21 -1.00 26.13
C VAL A 423 7.32 0.22 25.97
N GLN A 424 6.00 0.08 26.17
CA GLN A 424 5.06 1.20 26.10
C GLN A 424 5.42 2.31 27.09
N ASP A 425 5.69 1.94 28.34
CA ASP A 425 5.99 2.88 29.43
C ASP A 425 7.29 3.63 29.14
N TYR A 426 8.31 2.94 28.65
CA TYR A 426 9.57 3.56 28.25
C TYR A 426 9.40 4.55 27.08
N GLN A 427 8.57 4.26 26.09
CA GLN A 427 8.27 5.24 25.03
C GLN A 427 7.55 6.47 25.59
N LEU A 428 6.67 6.32 26.59
CA LEU A 428 5.99 7.46 27.22
C LEU A 428 6.95 8.35 28.00
N LEU A 429 7.99 7.80 28.64
CA LEU A 429 9.05 8.60 29.29
C LEU A 429 9.73 9.55 28.31
N ARG A 430 10.05 9.07 27.10
CA ARG A 430 10.65 9.89 26.03
C ARG A 430 9.72 10.99 25.52
N VAL A 431 8.43 10.71 25.41
CA VAL A 431 7.44 11.74 25.05
C VAL A 431 7.31 12.77 26.18
N GLU A 432 7.23 12.30 27.43
CA GLU A 432 7.05 13.17 28.59
C GLU A 432 8.23 14.13 28.78
N GLU A 433 9.47 13.64 28.71
CA GLU A 433 10.64 14.49 28.89
C GLU A 433 10.74 15.57 27.81
N VAL A 434 10.34 15.28 26.56
CA VAL A 434 10.30 16.30 25.50
C VAL A 434 9.23 17.35 25.80
N LEU A 435 8.00 16.94 26.14
CA LEU A 435 6.91 17.87 26.48
C LEU A 435 7.24 18.73 27.71
N LYS A 436 7.86 18.12 28.72
CA LYS A 436 8.33 18.78 29.94
C LYS A 436 9.39 19.82 29.62
N ASN A 437 10.45 19.43 28.92
CA ASN A 437 11.68 20.21 28.84
C ASN A 437 11.76 21.16 27.63
N TYR A 438 10.92 20.97 26.60
CA TYR A 438 10.98 21.72 25.33
C TYR A 438 9.64 22.37 24.96
N ASN A 439 9.68 23.52 24.29
CA ASN A 439 8.48 24.26 23.90
C ASN A 439 7.92 23.79 22.55
N VAL A 440 7.73 22.49 22.35
CA VAL A 440 7.28 21.95 21.04
C VAL A 440 5.85 22.39 20.69
N ASP A 441 5.51 22.34 19.40
CA ASP A 441 4.16 22.65 18.90
C ASP A 441 3.31 21.39 18.70
N GLY A 442 3.93 20.21 18.75
CA GLY A 442 3.19 18.96 18.73
C GLY A 442 4.06 17.71 18.65
N ILE A 443 3.42 16.56 18.82
CA ILE A 443 4.02 15.23 18.76
C ILE A 443 3.53 14.51 17.49
N VAL A 444 4.44 13.86 16.77
CA VAL A 444 4.13 13.01 15.62
C VAL A 444 4.46 11.56 15.94
N LEU A 445 3.48 10.69 15.68
CA LEU A 445 3.61 9.25 15.78
C LEU A 445 4.15 8.73 14.45
N ASP A 446 5.44 8.39 14.41
CA ASP A 446 6.04 7.61 13.33
C ASP A 446 6.35 6.19 13.84
N ARG A 447 6.24 5.20 12.94
CA ARG A 447 6.43 3.77 13.24
C ARG A 447 5.75 3.33 14.57
N CYS A 448 4.63 3.96 14.92
CA CYS A 448 3.77 3.57 16.04
C CYS A 448 2.87 2.41 15.61
N ARG A 449 3.51 1.28 15.29
CA ARG A 449 2.92 0.10 14.65
C ARG A 449 3.77 -1.13 14.94
N TYR A 450 3.21 -2.31 14.69
CA TYR A 450 4.01 -3.54 14.55
C TYR A 450 4.84 -3.49 13.25
N ASP A 451 5.91 -4.29 13.17
CA ASP A 451 6.73 -4.36 11.95
C ASP A 451 5.89 -4.75 10.73
N ASN A 452 5.26 -5.91 10.77
CA ASN A 452 4.38 -6.43 9.71
C ASN A 452 3.49 -7.55 10.27
N LEU A 453 2.76 -8.26 9.40
CA LEU A 453 1.82 -9.31 9.81
C LEU A 453 2.49 -10.46 10.58
N TYR A 454 3.77 -10.74 10.31
CA TYR A 454 4.55 -11.82 10.90
C TYR A 454 5.13 -11.49 12.27
N ALA A 455 4.83 -10.30 12.80
CA ALA A 455 5.21 -9.85 14.13
C ALA A 455 3.99 -9.29 14.89
N ASP A 456 3.86 -9.47 16.19
CA ASP A 456 4.77 -10.14 17.12
C ASP A 456 4.09 -11.38 17.70
N PHE A 457 4.85 -12.46 17.87
CA PHE A 457 4.40 -13.76 18.40
C PHE A 457 5.07 -14.13 19.73
N SER A 458 5.56 -13.13 20.48
CA SER A 458 6.21 -13.35 21.77
C SER A 458 5.19 -13.72 22.85
N TYR A 459 5.67 -14.17 24.01
CA TYR A 459 4.80 -14.47 25.15
C TYR A 459 3.97 -13.26 25.58
N ALA A 460 4.49 -12.03 25.47
CA ALA A 460 3.73 -10.84 25.80
C ALA A 460 2.52 -10.65 24.87
N SER A 461 2.70 -10.85 23.56
CA SER A 461 1.60 -10.79 22.58
C SER A 461 0.62 -11.96 22.74
N ARG A 462 1.13 -13.17 23.00
CA ARG A 462 0.29 -14.34 23.28
C ARG A 462 -0.63 -14.08 24.48
N ASN A 463 -0.07 -13.67 25.61
CA ASN A 463 -0.83 -13.47 26.85
C ASN A 463 -1.85 -12.35 26.69
N ALA A 464 -1.45 -11.22 26.09
CA ALA A 464 -2.38 -10.12 25.83
C ALA A 464 -3.52 -10.52 24.87
N PHE A 465 -3.25 -11.40 23.90
CA PHE A 465 -4.29 -11.92 23.01
C PHE A 465 -5.21 -12.93 23.70
N GLU A 466 -4.66 -13.75 24.58
CA GLU A 466 -5.45 -14.66 25.43
C GLU A 466 -6.43 -13.87 26.31
N ASP A 467 -5.97 -12.79 26.95
CA ASP A 467 -6.81 -11.89 27.73
C ASP A 467 -7.89 -11.21 26.87
N TYR A 468 -7.51 -10.75 25.67
CA TYR A 468 -8.44 -10.16 24.70
C TYR A 468 -9.56 -11.14 24.29
N LEU A 469 -9.21 -12.40 24.04
CA LEU A 469 -10.18 -13.45 23.71
C LEU A 469 -11.05 -13.80 24.92
N ALA A 470 -10.47 -13.92 26.11
CA ALA A 470 -11.20 -14.21 27.34
C ALA A 470 -12.26 -13.15 27.65
N ALA A 471 -11.95 -11.86 27.40
CA ALA A 471 -12.91 -10.77 27.53
C ALA A 471 -14.12 -10.88 26.57
N GLN A 472 -14.01 -11.69 25.51
CA GLN A 472 -15.09 -12.02 24.56
C GLN A 472 -15.73 -13.39 24.82
N GLY A 473 -15.39 -14.06 25.93
CA GLY A 473 -15.84 -15.42 26.23
C GLY A 473 -15.23 -16.48 25.32
N LYS A 474 -14.07 -16.20 24.69
CA LYS A 474 -13.32 -17.13 23.84
C LYS A 474 -12.08 -17.63 24.57
N ARG A 475 -11.54 -18.77 24.13
CA ARG A 475 -10.33 -19.37 24.70
C ARG A 475 -9.27 -19.54 23.62
N LEU A 476 -8.02 -19.17 23.94
CA LEU A 476 -6.87 -19.46 23.10
C LEU A 476 -6.39 -20.88 23.38
N ASP A 477 -6.45 -21.79 22.40
CA ASP A 477 -6.10 -23.20 22.60
C ASP A 477 -4.72 -23.52 22.00
N ASN A 478 -4.46 -23.04 20.78
CA ASN A 478 -3.27 -23.39 20.01
C ASN A 478 -2.59 -22.14 19.43
N PHE A 479 -1.79 -21.43 20.20
CA PHE A 479 -0.99 -20.30 19.69
C PHE A 479 0.30 -20.78 19.01
N PRO A 480 0.70 -20.25 17.83
CA PRO A 480 0.07 -19.15 17.08
C PRO A 480 -1.04 -19.58 16.12
N ALA A 481 -1.26 -20.89 15.92
CA ALA A 481 -2.15 -21.43 14.90
C ALA A 481 -3.60 -20.92 14.95
N ASP A 482 -4.13 -20.62 16.15
CA ASP A 482 -5.45 -20.04 16.35
C ASP A 482 -5.55 -18.60 15.79
N ALA A 483 -4.45 -17.83 15.82
CA ALA A 483 -4.34 -16.56 15.10
C ALA A 483 -4.05 -16.83 13.61
N PHE A 484 -2.83 -17.29 13.31
CA PHE A 484 -2.45 -17.95 12.06
C PHE A 484 -1.09 -18.63 12.22
N ARG A 485 -0.82 -19.61 11.36
CA ARG A 485 0.50 -20.26 11.28
C ARG A 485 1.09 -20.14 9.88
N ILE A 486 2.41 -20.18 9.80
CA ILE A 486 3.10 -20.53 8.55
C ILE A 486 3.33 -22.04 8.56
N ASP A 487 2.95 -22.72 7.47
CA ASP A 487 3.13 -24.16 7.36
C ASP A 487 4.55 -24.55 6.88
N SER A 488 4.78 -25.85 6.74
CA SER A 488 6.08 -26.37 6.28
C SER A 488 6.45 -25.98 4.85
N LEU A 489 5.50 -25.48 4.07
CA LEU A 489 5.67 -24.97 2.70
C LEU A 489 5.84 -23.44 2.68
N GLY A 490 5.97 -22.79 3.85
CA GLY A 490 6.07 -21.34 3.94
C GLY A 490 4.75 -20.61 3.67
N THR A 491 3.61 -21.33 3.62
CA THR A 491 2.30 -20.74 3.31
C THR A 491 1.56 -20.33 4.58
N MET A 492 0.95 -19.16 4.56
CA MET A 492 0.11 -18.70 5.67
C MET A 492 -1.22 -19.44 5.69
N VAL A 493 -1.49 -20.12 6.81
CA VAL A 493 -2.77 -20.76 7.12
C VAL A 493 -3.46 -19.96 8.22
N LYS A 494 -4.55 -19.29 7.86
CA LYS A 494 -5.36 -18.49 8.79
C LYS A 494 -5.99 -19.38 9.86
N GLY A 495 -5.89 -18.96 11.12
CA GLY A 495 -6.51 -19.61 12.26
C GLY A 495 -7.97 -19.23 12.45
N LYS A 496 -8.65 -19.92 13.38
CA LYS A 496 -10.05 -19.65 13.74
C LYS A 496 -10.29 -18.23 14.27
N TYR A 497 -9.25 -17.59 14.81
CA TYR A 497 -9.26 -16.23 15.36
C TYR A 497 -8.38 -15.26 14.57
N PHE A 498 -8.17 -15.50 13.27
CA PHE A 498 -7.37 -14.59 12.44
C PHE A 498 -7.90 -13.15 12.48
N LYS A 499 -9.22 -12.96 12.36
CA LYS A 499 -9.82 -11.61 12.38
C LYS A 499 -9.65 -10.94 13.74
N GLU A 500 -9.85 -11.69 14.82
CA GLU A 500 -9.64 -11.24 16.20
C GLU A 500 -8.18 -10.89 16.44
N TRP A 501 -7.23 -11.65 15.90
CA TRP A 501 -5.80 -11.34 15.99
C TRP A 501 -5.45 -10.00 15.33
N ILE A 502 -5.98 -9.76 14.13
CA ILE A 502 -5.79 -8.46 13.45
C ILE A 502 -6.42 -7.32 14.26
N THR A 503 -7.63 -7.54 14.78
CA THR A 503 -8.36 -6.54 15.57
C THR A 503 -7.64 -6.24 16.89
N PHE A 504 -7.18 -7.28 17.60
CA PHE A 504 -6.39 -7.19 18.82
C PHE A 504 -5.12 -6.35 18.61
N ARG A 505 -4.33 -6.65 17.57
CA ARG A 505 -3.10 -5.87 17.27
C ARG A 505 -3.42 -4.41 17.02
N SER A 506 -4.50 -4.12 16.29
CA SER A 506 -4.96 -2.75 16.10
C SER A 506 -5.43 -2.08 17.39
N GLN A 507 -6.07 -2.82 18.29
CA GLN A 507 -6.50 -2.31 19.60
C GLN A 507 -5.29 -1.92 20.46
N ILE A 508 -4.25 -2.75 20.50
CA ILE A 508 -3.01 -2.47 21.25
C ILE A 508 -2.40 -1.13 20.85
N ILE A 509 -2.29 -0.87 19.54
CA ILE A 509 -1.76 0.41 19.05
C ILE A 509 -2.72 1.56 19.38
N SER A 510 -4.03 1.37 19.23
CA SER A 510 -5.03 2.38 19.58
C SER A 510 -4.96 2.79 21.05
N ASP A 511 -4.84 1.81 21.95
CA ASP A 511 -4.74 2.06 23.39
C ASP A 511 -3.46 2.80 23.73
N PHE A 512 -2.33 2.41 23.14
CA PHE A 512 -1.07 3.13 23.32
C PHE A 512 -1.17 4.58 22.81
N THR A 513 -1.74 4.80 21.62
CA THR A 513 -1.99 6.16 21.10
C THR A 513 -2.87 6.97 22.06
N GLY A 514 -3.87 6.35 22.69
CA GLY A 514 -4.68 7.00 23.73
C GLY A 514 -3.86 7.42 24.96
N ARG A 515 -2.88 6.61 25.38
CA ARG A 515 -1.95 6.97 26.47
C ARG A 515 -1.06 8.16 26.09
N VAL A 516 -0.56 8.20 24.85
CA VAL A 516 0.20 9.36 24.33
C VAL A 516 -0.69 10.60 24.30
N ARG A 517 -1.94 10.48 23.84
CA ARG A 517 -2.91 11.59 23.81
C ARG A 517 -3.15 12.18 25.20
N ASN A 518 -3.39 11.34 26.21
CA ASN A 518 -3.57 11.78 27.60
C ASN A 518 -2.35 12.57 28.09
N LEU A 519 -1.14 12.12 27.77
CA LEU A 519 0.10 12.82 28.12
C LEU A 519 0.20 14.17 27.40
N VAL A 520 -0.10 14.24 26.10
CA VAL A 520 -0.13 15.51 25.36
C VAL A 520 -1.19 16.45 25.94
N ASP A 521 -2.39 15.96 26.31
CA ASP A 521 -3.44 16.78 26.94
C ASP A 521 -3.04 17.33 28.31
N LEU A 522 -2.31 16.54 29.10
CA LEU A 522 -1.73 17.01 30.35
C LEU A 522 -0.83 18.24 30.13
N TYR A 523 0.04 18.20 29.11
CA TYR A 523 0.94 19.31 28.78
C TYR A 523 0.27 20.44 27.99
N LYS A 524 -0.83 20.18 27.29
CA LYS A 524 -1.72 21.23 26.74
C LYS A 524 -2.19 22.15 27.85
N ASN A 525 -2.71 21.56 28.92
CA ASN A 525 -3.24 22.30 30.06
C ASN A 525 -2.14 22.98 30.89
N LYS A 526 -0.94 22.39 30.96
CA LYS A 526 0.17 22.92 31.77
C LYS A 526 1.00 24.00 31.07
N LYS A 527 1.17 23.94 29.75
CA LYS A 527 2.24 24.69 29.06
C LYS A 527 1.81 25.34 27.74
N ASN A 528 1.18 24.60 26.85
CA ASN A 528 0.86 25.08 25.49
C ASN A 528 -0.51 24.56 25.03
N PRO A 529 -1.60 25.36 25.12
CA PRO A 529 -2.94 24.92 24.74
C PRO A 529 -3.08 24.58 23.25
N ASN A 530 -2.13 25.01 22.42
CA ASN A 530 -2.12 24.79 20.98
C ASN A 530 -1.36 23.52 20.54
N LEU A 531 -0.79 22.74 21.48
CA LEU A 531 -0.07 21.50 21.15
C LEU A 531 -0.89 20.62 20.21
N LYS A 532 -0.24 20.02 19.22
CA LYS A 532 -0.89 19.09 18.29
C LYS A 532 -0.39 17.67 18.50
N MET A 533 -1.21 16.71 18.12
CA MET A 533 -0.82 15.32 18.01
C MET A 533 -1.19 14.82 16.62
N ALA A 534 -0.22 14.31 15.87
CA ALA A 534 -0.42 13.83 14.51
C ALA A 534 0.24 12.47 14.32
N ALA A 535 -0.09 11.77 13.24
CA ALA A 535 0.62 10.56 12.86
C ALA A 535 1.11 10.66 11.42
N TYR A 536 2.21 9.96 11.13
CA TYR A 536 2.65 9.69 9.77
C TYR A 536 2.41 8.21 9.45
N VAL A 537 1.66 7.94 8.38
CA VAL A 537 1.26 6.58 7.98
C VAL A 537 1.40 6.37 6.48
N GLY A 538 1.43 5.11 6.05
CA GLY A 538 1.35 4.76 4.64
C GLY A 538 -0.07 4.93 4.10
N SER A 539 -0.22 5.42 2.86
CA SER A 539 -1.54 5.63 2.27
C SER A 539 -2.24 4.33 1.82
N TRP A 540 -1.54 3.19 1.81
CA TRP A 540 -2.03 1.87 1.41
C TRP A 540 -2.91 1.20 2.47
N TYR A 541 -3.98 1.88 2.90
CA TYR A 541 -4.86 1.40 3.98
C TYR A 541 -5.38 -0.03 3.76
N GLU A 542 -5.64 -0.40 2.51
CA GLU A 542 -6.21 -1.68 2.11
C GLU A 542 -5.42 -2.91 2.59
N VAL A 543 -4.13 -2.72 2.92
CA VAL A 543 -3.27 -3.76 3.50
C VAL A 543 -2.59 -3.31 4.80
N TYR A 544 -2.92 -2.13 5.33
CA TYR A 544 -2.26 -1.54 6.51
C TYR A 544 -2.57 -2.28 7.81
N TYR A 545 -3.65 -3.09 7.83
CA TYR A 545 -3.96 -4.02 8.93
C TYR A 545 -2.78 -4.95 9.27
N GLN A 546 -1.89 -5.21 8.32
CA GLN A 546 -0.69 -6.01 8.54
C GLN A 546 0.23 -5.40 9.59
N ASN A 547 0.26 -4.07 9.69
CA ASN A 547 1.06 -3.35 10.68
C ASN A 547 0.33 -3.14 12.03
N GLY A 548 -0.90 -3.68 12.18
CA GLY A 548 -1.68 -3.57 13.40
C GLY A 548 -2.14 -2.14 13.68
N VAL A 549 -2.52 -1.38 12.64
CA VAL A 549 -2.98 0.02 12.79
C VAL A 549 -4.29 0.22 12.05
N ASN A 550 -5.24 0.87 12.72
CA ASN A 550 -6.44 1.42 12.12
C ASN A 550 -6.47 2.95 12.23
N TRP A 551 -6.18 3.61 11.12
CA TRP A 551 -6.25 5.06 11.00
C TRP A 551 -7.52 5.57 10.27
N ALA A 552 -8.43 4.69 9.88
CA ALA A 552 -9.76 5.10 9.40
C ALA A 552 -10.64 5.57 10.56
N SER A 553 -11.68 6.36 10.27
CA SER A 553 -12.69 6.75 11.24
C SER A 553 -13.46 5.54 11.77
N ARG A 554 -13.97 5.65 13.00
CA ARG A 554 -14.94 4.69 13.56
C ARG A 554 -16.24 4.64 12.76
N SER A 555 -16.57 5.74 12.09
CA SER A 555 -17.74 5.93 11.24
C SER A 555 -17.55 5.36 9.83
N PHE A 556 -16.34 4.94 9.46
CA PHE A 556 -16.07 4.38 8.14
C PHE A 556 -16.84 3.08 7.92
N SER A 557 -17.62 3.00 6.85
CA SER A 557 -18.27 1.76 6.42
C SER A 557 -17.65 1.27 5.14
N TYR A 558 -17.08 0.06 5.16
CA TYR A 558 -16.52 -0.55 3.97
C TYR A 558 -17.58 -0.76 2.89
N ASN A 559 -17.21 -0.49 1.63
CA ASN A 559 -17.99 -0.80 0.44
C ASN A 559 -17.13 -1.64 -0.49
N SER A 560 -17.70 -2.70 -1.07
CA SER A 560 -16.97 -3.62 -1.96
C SER A 560 -16.35 -2.94 -3.20
N ARG A 561 -16.87 -1.77 -3.59
CA ARG A 561 -16.29 -0.95 -4.68
C ARG A 561 -14.90 -0.42 -4.39
N LEU A 562 -14.48 -0.39 -3.11
CA LEU A 562 -13.13 0.00 -2.72
C LEU A 562 -12.09 -1.12 -2.97
N GLY A 563 -12.54 -2.37 -3.16
CA GLY A 563 -11.67 -3.45 -3.64
C GLY A 563 -10.59 -3.93 -2.66
N PHE A 564 -10.76 -3.73 -1.34
CA PHE A 564 -9.76 -4.18 -0.36
C PHE A 564 -9.56 -5.71 -0.38
N PRO A 565 -8.31 -6.21 -0.42
CA PRO A 565 -8.03 -7.65 -0.56
C PRO A 565 -8.58 -8.53 0.57
N GLU A 566 -8.58 -8.01 1.80
CA GLU A 566 -9.09 -8.70 3.00
C GLU A 566 -10.30 -7.97 3.58
N SER A 567 -11.33 -7.79 2.75
CA SER A 567 -12.54 -7.02 3.07
C SER A 567 -13.23 -7.43 4.38
N VAL A 568 -13.14 -8.70 4.78
CA VAL A 568 -13.74 -9.25 6.01
C VAL A 568 -13.20 -8.63 7.31
N ILE A 569 -12.02 -8.00 7.26
CA ILE A 569 -11.39 -7.32 8.40
C ILE A 569 -12.14 -6.03 8.74
N TYR A 570 -12.56 -5.28 7.72
CA TYR A 570 -13.09 -3.92 7.83
C TYR A 570 -14.57 -3.88 8.26
N GLY A 571 -14.87 -4.50 9.39
CA GLY A 571 -16.18 -4.47 10.05
C GLY A 571 -16.17 -3.64 11.33
N GLU A 572 -17.33 -3.61 12.00
CA GLU A 572 -17.58 -2.77 13.19
C GLU A 572 -16.52 -2.96 14.30
N GLU A 573 -16.14 -4.20 14.61
CA GLU A 573 -15.13 -4.49 15.64
C GLU A 573 -13.77 -3.88 15.31
N TYR A 574 -13.35 -3.94 14.04
CA TYR A 574 -12.11 -3.31 13.62
C TYR A 574 -12.24 -1.78 13.63
N ASN A 575 -13.39 -1.21 13.27
CA ASN A 575 -13.60 0.22 13.34
C ASN A 575 -13.44 0.78 14.76
N LYS A 576 -13.84 0.02 15.79
CA LYS A 576 -13.68 0.43 17.21
C LYS A 576 -12.22 0.68 17.60
N THR A 577 -11.27 0.00 16.95
CA THR A 577 -9.83 0.16 17.17
C THR A 577 -9.24 1.42 16.51
N SER A 578 -10.05 2.21 15.79
CA SER A 578 -9.60 3.47 15.20
C SER A 578 -8.91 4.35 16.23
N TYR A 579 -7.66 4.72 15.93
CA TYR A 579 -6.92 5.68 16.72
C TYR A 579 -7.08 7.13 16.24
N LEU A 580 -7.87 7.34 15.16
CA LEU A 580 -7.96 8.61 14.45
C LEU A 580 -8.49 9.71 15.36
N LYS A 581 -9.41 9.34 16.26
CA LYS A 581 -10.01 10.17 17.30
C LYS A 581 -9.00 10.86 18.25
N TYR A 582 -7.75 10.41 18.28
CA TYR A 582 -6.69 10.98 19.12
C TYR A 582 -5.83 12.01 18.37
N LEU A 583 -5.99 12.13 17.06
CA LEU A 583 -5.13 12.94 16.19
C LEU A 583 -5.81 14.27 15.82
N ASP A 584 -5.02 15.33 15.82
CA ASP A 584 -5.39 16.66 15.32
C ASP A 584 -5.26 16.76 13.79
N PHE A 585 -4.31 16.04 13.18
CA PHE A 585 -4.17 15.87 11.73
C PHE A 585 -3.40 14.58 11.39
N LEU A 586 -3.47 14.13 10.14
CA LEU A 586 -2.84 12.90 9.66
C LEU A 586 -1.97 13.20 8.44
N MET A 587 -0.72 12.73 8.42
CA MET A 587 0.16 12.76 7.26
C MET A 587 0.15 11.38 6.59
N ILE A 588 -0.27 11.29 5.33
CA ILE A 588 -0.30 10.02 4.59
C ILE A 588 0.79 10.01 3.50
N GLY A 589 1.61 8.95 3.47
CA GLY A 589 2.70 8.75 2.53
C GLY A 589 2.20 8.45 1.12
N THR A 590 1.95 9.49 0.33
CA THR A 590 1.53 9.40 -1.08
C THR A 590 2.74 9.45 -2.01
N TYR A 591 3.69 8.53 -1.82
CA TYR A 591 5.00 8.52 -2.51
C TYR A 591 4.90 7.97 -3.94
N TYR A 592 3.98 8.55 -4.71
CA TYR A 592 3.66 8.15 -6.08
C TYR A 592 4.22 9.16 -7.08
N LYS A 593 4.40 8.67 -8.31
CA LYS A 593 5.05 9.44 -9.39
C LYS A 593 4.05 10.16 -10.29
N THR A 594 2.75 9.92 -10.11
CA THR A 594 1.69 10.51 -10.93
C THR A 594 0.66 11.23 -10.08
N ALA A 595 0.11 12.33 -10.61
CA ALA A 595 -1.00 13.05 -9.99
C ALA A 595 -2.24 12.16 -9.80
N LYS A 596 -2.48 11.22 -10.72
CA LYS A 596 -3.59 10.26 -10.66
C LYS A 596 -3.48 9.36 -9.43
N GLU A 597 -2.31 8.76 -9.18
CA GLU A 597 -2.10 7.91 -8.01
C GLU A 597 -2.17 8.71 -6.71
N VAL A 598 -1.55 9.90 -6.65
CA VAL A 598 -1.66 10.79 -5.49
C VAL A 598 -3.13 11.13 -5.19
N ASN A 599 -3.90 11.55 -6.20
CA ASN A 599 -5.32 11.87 -6.04
C ASN A 599 -6.15 10.68 -5.58
N ARG A 600 -5.87 9.48 -6.12
CA ARG A 600 -6.53 8.24 -5.69
C ARG A 600 -6.35 8.02 -4.20
N TYR A 601 -5.11 8.05 -3.71
CA TYR A 601 -4.83 7.71 -2.31
C TYR A 601 -5.21 8.82 -1.33
N ILE A 602 -5.19 10.10 -1.75
CA ILE A 602 -5.77 11.18 -0.96
C ILE A 602 -7.29 11.04 -0.87
N THR A 603 -7.95 10.70 -1.99
CA THR A 603 -9.40 10.45 -1.99
C THR A 603 -9.75 9.27 -1.11
N LEU A 604 -8.99 8.17 -1.20
CA LEU A 604 -9.15 7.03 -0.32
C LEU A 604 -8.95 7.43 1.15
N GLY A 605 -7.92 8.21 1.46
CA GLY A 605 -7.71 8.78 2.79
C GLY A 605 -8.93 9.56 3.29
N ASN A 606 -9.47 10.46 2.48
CA ASN A 606 -10.66 11.27 2.83
C ASN A 606 -11.90 10.39 3.09
N ILE A 607 -12.11 9.35 2.27
CA ILE A 607 -13.18 8.35 2.48
C ILE A 607 -12.99 7.65 3.82
N LEU A 608 -11.76 7.23 4.12
CA LEU A 608 -11.43 6.47 5.33
C LEU A 608 -11.58 7.31 6.58
N THR A 609 -11.14 8.57 6.58
CA THR A 609 -11.27 9.45 7.73
C THR A 609 -12.67 10.04 7.88
N CYS A 610 -13.55 9.85 6.90
CA CYS A 610 -14.88 10.47 6.85
C CYS A 610 -14.82 12.01 7.01
N GLY A 611 -13.67 12.62 6.71
CA GLY A 611 -13.43 14.05 6.91
C GLY A 611 -13.28 14.50 8.36
N GLU A 612 -13.24 13.58 9.34
CA GLU A 612 -13.13 13.89 10.77
C GLU A 612 -11.74 14.44 11.14
N CYS A 613 -10.72 14.17 10.31
CA CYS A 613 -9.35 14.55 10.55
C CYS A 613 -8.71 15.12 9.27
N PRO A 614 -8.09 16.31 9.30
CA PRO A 614 -7.35 16.87 8.18
C PRO A 614 -6.22 15.95 7.73
N ILE A 615 -6.14 15.70 6.42
CA ILE A 615 -5.10 14.86 5.81
C ILE A 615 -4.09 15.73 5.09
N LEU A 616 -2.80 15.51 5.31
CA LEU A 616 -1.70 16.05 4.53
C LEU A 616 -1.20 14.97 3.58
N GLY A 617 -1.26 15.22 2.27
CA GLY A 617 -0.64 14.34 1.29
C GLY A 617 0.87 14.50 1.35
N SER A 618 1.59 13.42 1.65
CA SER A 618 3.04 13.47 1.88
C SER A 618 3.79 12.96 0.64
N ILE A 619 4.86 13.64 0.26
CA ILE A 619 5.63 13.35 -0.96
C ILE A 619 7.10 13.12 -0.61
N SER A 620 7.65 12.00 -1.07
CA SER A 620 9.05 11.63 -0.93
C SER A 620 9.85 12.17 -2.14
N LEU A 621 10.65 13.20 -1.93
CA LEU A 621 11.59 13.75 -2.91
C LEU A 621 12.57 12.71 -3.48
N PRO A 622 13.22 11.84 -2.68
CA PRO A 622 14.11 10.83 -3.25
C PRO A 622 13.37 9.85 -4.16
N ASP A 623 12.06 9.61 -3.95
CA ASP A 623 11.23 8.75 -4.80
C ASP A 623 10.60 9.49 -5.99
N LEU A 624 10.45 10.82 -5.91
CA LEU A 624 9.82 11.67 -6.92
C LEU A 624 10.77 12.02 -8.09
N LYS A 625 11.30 10.98 -8.74
CA LYS A 625 12.17 11.11 -9.92
C LYS A 625 11.33 11.19 -11.21
N VAL A 626 10.65 12.32 -11.42
CA VAL A 626 9.85 12.60 -12.62
C VAL A 626 10.10 14.02 -13.17
N PRO A 627 9.98 14.26 -14.49
CA PRO A 627 10.28 15.57 -15.08
C PRO A 627 9.37 16.71 -14.61
N ASN A 628 8.13 16.41 -14.20
CA ASN A 628 7.14 17.43 -13.80
C ASN A 628 6.63 17.16 -12.39
N GLN A 629 7.50 17.38 -11.41
CA GLN A 629 7.19 17.20 -9.99
C GLN A 629 6.05 18.12 -9.54
N GLY A 630 6.00 19.35 -10.07
CA GLY A 630 4.98 20.35 -9.76
C GLY A 630 3.55 19.86 -10.00
N ARG A 631 3.32 19.02 -11.00
CA ARG A 631 2.00 18.40 -11.22
C ARG A 631 1.59 17.44 -10.10
N VAL A 632 2.54 16.69 -9.56
CA VAL A 632 2.31 15.75 -8.44
C VAL A 632 2.11 16.52 -7.14
N LEU A 633 2.94 17.53 -6.88
CA LEU A 633 2.82 18.43 -5.73
C LEU A 633 1.48 19.18 -5.74
N GLY A 634 1.07 19.70 -6.89
CA GLY A 634 -0.21 20.40 -7.07
C GLY A 634 -1.41 19.50 -6.84
N ALA A 635 -1.34 18.23 -7.27
CA ALA A 635 -2.35 17.22 -7.01
C ALA A 635 -2.53 16.96 -5.50
N SER A 636 -1.41 16.86 -4.76
CA SER A 636 -1.43 16.74 -3.30
C SER A 636 -2.07 17.95 -2.64
N LEU A 637 -1.59 19.16 -2.95
CA LEU A 637 -2.08 20.41 -2.38
C LEU A 637 -3.56 20.65 -2.67
N LYS A 638 -4.06 20.29 -3.85
CA LYS A 638 -5.45 20.52 -4.25
C LYS A 638 -6.43 19.64 -3.47
N ASN A 639 -6.10 18.37 -3.26
CA ASN A 639 -7.06 17.37 -2.76
C ASN A 639 -6.95 17.06 -1.26
N SER A 640 -5.92 17.58 -0.60
CA SER A 640 -5.68 17.37 0.83
C SER A 640 -5.83 18.68 1.63
N ALA A 641 -5.65 18.64 2.93
CA ALA A 641 -5.63 19.81 3.83
C ALA A 641 -4.24 20.44 3.94
N GLY A 642 -3.22 19.87 3.29
CA GLY A 642 -1.85 20.37 3.36
C GLY A 642 -0.84 19.43 2.73
N LEU A 643 0.45 19.73 2.90
CA LEU A 643 1.53 18.99 2.25
C LEU A 643 2.61 18.66 3.27
N MET A 644 3.14 17.44 3.23
CA MET A 644 4.40 17.13 3.90
C MET A 644 5.43 16.73 2.83
N ILE A 645 6.64 17.26 2.94
CA ILE A 645 7.76 16.92 2.06
C ILE A 645 8.78 16.13 2.86
N PHE A 646 9.06 14.91 2.40
CA PHE A 646 10.10 14.03 2.91
C PHE A 646 11.23 13.99 1.86
N ASP A 647 12.45 14.41 2.10
CA ASP A 647 13.06 14.94 3.31
C ASP A 647 13.94 16.15 2.95
N TYR A 648 14.17 17.06 3.90
CA TYR A 648 15.05 18.22 3.79
C TYR A 648 16.42 17.91 3.14
N CYS A 649 17.08 16.80 3.49
CA CYS A 649 18.42 16.51 2.94
C CYS A 649 18.44 16.28 1.43
N TYR A 650 17.29 16.00 0.82
CA TYR A 650 17.17 15.75 -0.63
C TYR A 650 16.69 16.98 -1.41
N VAL A 651 16.47 18.12 -0.76
CA VAL A 651 15.93 19.31 -1.43
C VAL A 651 16.99 19.99 -2.28
N ASP A 652 16.82 19.92 -3.60
CA ASP A 652 17.39 20.91 -4.52
C ASP A 652 16.49 22.15 -4.51
N TRP A 653 16.90 23.19 -3.78
CA TRP A 653 16.07 24.38 -3.55
C TRP A 653 15.70 25.10 -4.83
N ALA A 654 16.62 25.23 -5.80
CA ALA A 654 16.34 25.94 -7.05
C ALA A 654 15.24 25.25 -7.85
N ASN A 655 15.38 23.93 -8.04
CA ASN A 655 14.34 23.13 -8.69
C ASN A 655 13.05 23.11 -7.87
N PHE A 656 13.14 22.96 -6.55
CA PHE A 656 11.95 22.89 -5.68
C PHE A 656 11.08 24.14 -5.79
N PHE A 657 11.67 25.34 -5.80
CA PHE A 657 10.94 26.60 -6.00
C PHE A 657 10.20 26.64 -7.35
N GLU A 658 10.85 26.20 -8.42
CA GLU A 658 10.22 26.14 -9.74
C GLU A 658 9.01 25.18 -9.75
N GLN A 659 9.19 23.99 -9.17
CA GLN A 659 8.14 22.97 -9.13
C GLN A 659 6.96 23.39 -8.24
N MET A 660 7.21 24.08 -7.13
CA MET A 660 6.14 24.62 -6.28
C MET A 660 5.35 25.73 -6.97
N ARG A 661 6.00 26.58 -7.78
CA ARG A 661 5.29 27.56 -8.62
C ARG A 661 4.31 26.88 -9.59
N ILE A 662 4.74 25.78 -10.21
CA ILE A 662 3.89 24.96 -11.07
C ILE A 662 2.73 24.37 -10.25
N ALA A 663 3.01 23.82 -9.07
CA ALA A 663 2.02 23.23 -8.17
C ALA A 663 0.90 24.22 -7.79
N TYR A 664 1.27 25.45 -7.40
CA TYR A 664 0.31 26.50 -7.06
C TYR A 664 -0.54 26.94 -8.27
N SER A 665 0.03 26.96 -9.47
CA SER A 665 -0.74 27.27 -10.69
C SER A 665 -1.82 26.22 -11.01
N ILE A 666 -1.62 24.97 -10.58
CA ILE A 666 -2.58 23.87 -10.75
C ILE A 666 -3.64 23.91 -9.65
N MET A 667 -3.27 24.30 -8.44
CA MET A 667 -4.22 24.45 -7.32
C MET A 667 -5.27 25.53 -7.59
N ASN A 668 -4.89 26.61 -8.26
CA ASN A 668 -5.76 27.76 -8.56
C ASN A 668 -6.64 27.56 -9.82
N LYS A 669 -6.56 26.40 -10.48
CA LYS A 669 -7.40 25.99 -11.61
C LYS A 669 -8.30 24.84 -11.20
#